data_AF-A0A4R3LXM7-F1
#
_entry.id   AF-A0A4R3LXM7-F1
#
_cell.length_a   1.000
_cell.length_b   1.000
_cell.length_c   1.000
_cell.angle_alpha   90.00
_cell.angle_beta   90.00
_cell.angle_gamma   90.00
#
_symmetry.space_group_name_H-M   'P 1'
#
loop_
_entity.id
_entity.type
_entity.pdbx_description
1 polymer ?
#
loop_
_entity_poly.entity_id
_entity_poly.type
_entity_poly.pdbx_seq_one_letter_code
_entity_poly.pdbx_strand_id
1 'polypeptide(L)'
;MQTVQGALERDRRRALIMSTVAFTACFAVWTIFSIIGVRIQADLGLSDAQFGLLVGTPILTGSLSRVFLGIWTDQYGGRIVYVAVMVLAAIATFLLSYATTYETMLLAALGVGLAGGSFAVGVAYVSRWYPTEKQGTALGIFGVGNVGAAVTKFVAPFVLVAYGWTAVAQIWALGLLVMAVVFWLTTKDDPVLVERRRKGERPRGTWMELAPLGRLQVWRFALYYFFVFGAFVALALWLPRYLVGVYGLDIKTAGMLAAFYSIPASVFRAYGGHLSDKLGARTIMYWTFGVSVICTFMLSYPDTDYVIHGTHGPIAFSTSMGLVPFVILVFVLGFFMSLGKAAVYKHIPVYYPDHVGAVGGVVGLVGGLGGFILPIVFGVVLDLTGIWTSSFMVLFGIATVALVWMHFSILAMERAARAKEAASLPELPEMQEIHEPARHGGLSGIIEDWRPEDRQFWETKGRAIANRNLWISIPCLLLAFAVWMVWSVVVAKLPAVGFDYTTDQLFWLAALPGLSGATLRIFYSFMVPIFGGRLWTAASTASLLVPAFGIGYAVQDPDTPYQLFLVLALLCGLGGGNFASSMSNISFFFPKAQKGNALALNAGLGNLGVSVVQFVVPLVITTSVFGAVGGEAQTLSDGSRIWLQNAGFIWVPFLILATLAAWFGMNDIASARASFAEQSVIFKRRHNWIMCWLYTGTFGSFIGYSAGFPLLMKTQFPTVDALQFAFLGPLVGAVSRAMTGWVSDRYGGGRVTFWVFVSMIGAVAGVLYFLSIKEQPGAFWGFFAMFMVLFFATGVGNASTFQMIPAIMRREMDRLMPTADAESRTRQAEKESAAIIGFTSAIAAYGAFFIPKSYGTSIAMTGGPEAALWGFAIFYATCVALTWATYTRPGGHLHDIERRPAIGAAAAG
;
A
#
# COMPACT_ATOMS: atom_id res chain seq x y z
N MET A 1 18.96 -31.50 -14.18
CA MET A 1 18.11 -32.05 -15.26
C MET A 1 18.06 -33.58 -15.27
N GLN A 2 19.18 -34.30 -15.08
CA GLN A 2 19.21 -35.78 -14.96
C GLN A 2 18.50 -36.36 -13.71
N THR A 3 18.08 -35.52 -12.76
CA THR A 3 17.75 -35.95 -11.38
C THR A 3 16.25 -36.15 -11.14
N VAL A 4 15.39 -35.59 -12.01
CA VAL A 4 13.94 -35.86 -12.01
C VAL A 4 13.60 -37.16 -12.74
N GLN A 5 14.49 -37.65 -13.62
CA GLN A 5 14.28 -38.87 -14.44
C GLN A 5 14.35 -40.17 -13.62
N GLY A 6 14.93 -40.16 -12.41
CA GLY A 6 15.02 -41.34 -11.53
C GLY A 6 13.85 -41.54 -10.56
N ALA A 7 12.90 -40.60 -10.48
CA ALA A 7 11.75 -40.74 -9.57
C ALA A 7 10.71 -41.69 -10.16
N LEU A 8 10.40 -42.78 -9.43
CA LEU A 8 9.34 -43.74 -9.78
C LEU A 8 8.03 -43.00 -10.07
N GLU A 9 7.38 -43.31 -11.20
CA GLU A 9 6.13 -42.65 -11.63
C GLU A 9 5.02 -42.73 -10.57
N ARG A 10 5.03 -43.81 -9.78
CA ARG A 10 4.18 -44.01 -8.60
C ARG A 10 4.38 -42.91 -7.54
N ASP A 11 5.63 -42.53 -7.25
CA ASP A 11 5.94 -41.53 -6.22
C ASP A 11 5.53 -40.12 -6.68
N ARG A 12 5.75 -39.80 -7.96
CA ARG A 12 5.32 -38.51 -8.57
C ARG A 12 3.80 -38.33 -8.48
N ARG A 13 3.06 -39.36 -8.91
CA ARG A 13 1.59 -39.36 -8.90
C ARG A 13 1.04 -39.31 -7.47
N ARG A 14 1.67 -40.02 -6.53
CA ARG A 14 1.30 -39.99 -5.10
C ARG A 14 1.54 -38.61 -4.49
N ALA A 15 2.68 -37.97 -4.78
CA ALA A 15 2.98 -36.62 -4.30
C ALA A 15 1.93 -35.61 -4.80
N LEU A 16 1.55 -35.67 -6.09
CA LEU A 16 0.52 -34.80 -6.65
C LEU A 16 -0.84 -35.03 -5.99
N ILE A 17 -1.34 -36.27 -5.98
CA ILE A 17 -2.69 -36.58 -5.44
C ILE A 17 -2.79 -36.23 -3.96
N MET A 18 -1.81 -36.66 -3.14
CA MET A 18 -1.84 -36.38 -1.71
C MET A 18 -1.73 -34.89 -1.40
N SER A 19 -0.94 -34.14 -2.18
CA SER A 19 -0.86 -32.68 -2.03
C SER A 19 -2.16 -32.00 -2.44
N THR A 20 -2.84 -32.47 -3.49
CA THR A 20 -4.15 -31.94 -3.87
C THR A 20 -5.19 -32.18 -2.78
N VAL A 21 -5.26 -33.39 -2.22
CA VAL A 21 -6.22 -33.73 -1.15
C VAL A 21 -5.90 -32.96 0.14
N ALA A 22 -4.62 -32.87 0.52
CA ALA A 22 -4.20 -32.08 1.68
C ALA A 22 -4.51 -30.60 1.49
N PHE A 23 -4.31 -30.07 0.27
CA PHE A 23 -4.69 -28.70 -0.06
C PHE A 23 -6.21 -28.50 0.02
N THR A 24 -7.01 -29.46 -0.43
CA THR A 24 -8.48 -29.45 -0.25
C THR A 24 -8.87 -29.33 1.22
N ALA A 25 -8.29 -30.15 2.10
CA ALA A 25 -8.57 -30.09 3.53
C ALA A 25 -8.17 -28.73 4.14
N CYS A 26 -6.97 -28.24 3.79
CA CYS A 26 -6.51 -26.93 4.24
C CYS A 26 -7.43 -25.80 3.75
N PHE A 27 -7.85 -25.84 2.48
CA PHE A 27 -8.71 -24.82 1.90
C PHE A 27 -10.11 -24.83 2.51
N ALA A 28 -10.62 -26.01 2.85
CA ALA A 28 -11.90 -26.16 3.56
C ALA A 28 -11.85 -25.47 4.93
N VAL A 29 -10.79 -25.70 5.71
CA VAL A 29 -10.54 -25.02 6.99
C VAL A 29 -10.35 -23.53 6.79
N TRP A 30 -9.62 -23.13 5.75
CA TRP A 30 -9.31 -21.73 5.49
C TRP A 30 -10.56 -20.89 5.20
N THR A 31 -11.59 -21.49 4.60
CA THR A 31 -12.87 -20.82 4.31
C THR A 31 -13.97 -21.14 5.32
N ILE A 32 -13.64 -21.70 6.50
CA ILE A 32 -14.64 -22.15 7.49
C ILE A 32 -15.61 -21.03 7.89
N PHE A 33 -15.11 -19.80 8.02
CA PHE A 33 -15.88 -18.62 8.40
C PHE A 33 -16.94 -18.20 7.37
N SER A 34 -16.94 -18.73 6.14
CA SER A 34 -18.03 -18.43 5.19
C SER A 34 -19.40 -18.92 5.67
N ILE A 35 -19.42 -19.95 6.52
CA ILE A 35 -20.65 -20.54 7.07
C ILE A 35 -20.78 -20.20 8.56
N ILE A 36 -19.79 -20.54 9.38
CA ILE A 36 -19.86 -20.27 10.82
C ILE A 36 -19.88 -18.78 11.14
N GLY A 37 -19.26 -17.95 10.30
CA GLY A 37 -19.20 -16.50 10.49
C GLY A 37 -20.57 -15.84 10.45
N VAL A 38 -21.51 -16.37 9.66
CA VAL A 38 -22.89 -15.84 9.59
C VAL A 38 -23.60 -16.03 10.93
N ARG A 39 -23.37 -17.18 11.58
CA ARG A 39 -23.93 -17.44 12.91
C ARG A 39 -23.24 -16.63 13.99
N ILE A 40 -21.91 -16.53 13.94
CA ILE A 40 -21.11 -15.69 14.86
C ILE A 40 -21.52 -14.21 14.76
N GLN A 41 -21.76 -13.71 13.54
CA GLN A 41 -22.26 -12.35 13.32
C GLN A 41 -23.58 -12.12 14.06
N ALA A 42 -24.51 -13.07 13.99
CA ALA A 42 -25.78 -12.98 14.70
C ALA A 42 -25.60 -13.10 16.23
N ASP A 43 -24.77 -14.02 16.70
CA ASP A 43 -24.55 -14.26 18.14
C ASP A 43 -23.84 -13.07 18.82
N LEU A 44 -22.96 -12.35 18.11
CA LEU A 44 -22.19 -11.20 18.64
C LEU A 44 -22.73 -9.83 18.22
N GLY A 45 -23.78 -9.77 17.39
CA GLY A 45 -24.37 -8.52 16.90
C GLY A 45 -23.40 -7.69 16.02
N LEU A 46 -22.63 -8.34 15.15
CA LEU A 46 -21.57 -7.68 14.37
C LEU A 46 -22.14 -6.90 13.16
N SER A 47 -21.56 -5.73 12.86
CA SER A 47 -21.81 -5.02 11.60
C SER A 47 -21.32 -5.81 10.38
N ASP A 48 -21.75 -5.47 9.17
CA ASP A 48 -21.29 -6.19 7.97
C ASP A 48 -19.80 -5.91 7.69
N ALA A 49 -19.27 -4.74 8.04
CA ALA A 49 -17.82 -4.46 8.06
C ALA A 49 -17.07 -5.33 9.07
N GLN A 50 -17.59 -5.52 10.30
CA GLN A 50 -16.98 -6.38 11.31
C GLN A 50 -17.00 -7.86 10.89
N PHE A 51 -18.09 -8.32 10.27
CA PHE A 51 -18.18 -9.63 9.64
C PHE A 51 -17.15 -9.76 8.50
N GLY A 52 -17.05 -8.75 7.63
CA GLY A 52 -16.05 -8.68 6.56
C GLY A 52 -14.62 -8.83 7.07
N LEU A 53 -14.27 -8.13 8.16
CA LEU A 53 -12.97 -8.29 8.81
C LEU A 53 -12.78 -9.69 9.40
N LEU A 54 -13.80 -10.25 10.06
CA LEU A 54 -13.73 -11.59 10.63
C LEU A 54 -13.48 -12.67 9.57
N VAL A 55 -14.25 -12.69 8.48
CA VAL A 55 -14.09 -13.68 7.42
C VAL A 55 -12.81 -13.46 6.60
N GLY A 56 -12.35 -12.22 6.49
CA GLY A 56 -11.11 -11.87 5.80
C GLY A 56 -9.84 -12.19 6.60
N THR A 57 -9.88 -12.15 7.93
CA THR A 57 -8.70 -12.27 8.81
C THR A 57 -7.89 -13.57 8.60
N PRO A 58 -8.49 -14.76 8.46
CA PRO A 58 -7.74 -15.98 8.11
C PRO A 58 -7.05 -15.86 6.74
N ILE A 59 -7.64 -15.11 5.81
CA ILE A 59 -7.07 -14.90 4.49
C ILE A 59 -5.78 -14.06 4.59
N LEU A 60 -5.74 -13.07 5.49
CA LEU A 60 -4.55 -12.25 5.73
C LEU A 60 -3.34 -13.11 6.12
N THR A 61 -3.44 -13.90 7.19
CA THR A 61 -2.32 -14.73 7.65
C THR A 61 -1.98 -15.83 6.67
N GLY A 62 -2.97 -16.43 6.02
CA GLY A 62 -2.75 -17.38 4.93
C GLY A 62 -2.00 -16.76 3.75
N SER A 63 -2.18 -15.48 3.48
CA SER A 63 -1.50 -14.77 2.39
C SER A 63 -0.09 -14.33 2.77
N LEU A 64 0.09 -13.77 3.97
CA LEU A 64 1.39 -13.34 4.49
C LEU A 64 2.34 -14.53 4.69
N SER A 65 1.82 -15.66 5.19
CA SER A 65 2.61 -16.87 5.43
C SER A 65 3.13 -17.53 4.16
N ARG A 66 2.53 -17.29 2.98
CA ARG A 66 2.94 -17.90 1.69
C ARG A 66 4.40 -17.64 1.34
N VAL A 67 4.90 -16.44 1.62
CA VAL A 67 6.29 -16.07 1.31
C VAL A 67 7.23 -16.92 2.16
N PHE A 68 7.03 -16.91 3.49
CA PHE A 68 7.90 -17.64 4.42
C PHE A 68 7.78 -19.15 4.26
N LEU A 69 6.57 -19.69 4.10
CA LEU A 69 6.33 -21.11 3.94
C LEU A 69 6.85 -21.66 2.61
N GLY A 70 6.83 -20.86 1.53
CA GLY A 70 7.50 -21.20 0.28
C GLY A 70 9.01 -21.36 0.47
N ILE A 71 9.65 -20.36 1.09
CA ILE A 71 11.09 -20.39 1.41
C ILE A 71 11.43 -21.58 2.34
N TRP A 72 10.64 -21.81 3.38
CA TRP A 72 10.85 -22.92 4.32
C TRP A 72 10.67 -24.28 3.65
N THR A 73 9.74 -24.39 2.69
CA THR A 73 9.61 -25.58 1.87
C THR A 73 10.89 -25.84 1.09
N ASP A 74 11.48 -24.78 0.54
CA ASP A 74 12.70 -24.90 -0.23
C ASP A 74 13.93 -25.26 0.65
N GLN A 75 13.95 -24.78 1.90
CA GLN A 75 15.03 -25.00 2.86
C GLN A 75 14.92 -26.35 3.59
N TYR A 76 13.77 -26.63 4.21
CA TYR A 76 13.57 -27.76 5.12
C TYR A 76 12.90 -28.97 4.45
N GLY A 77 12.23 -28.75 3.32
CA GLY A 77 11.53 -29.78 2.55
C GLY A 77 10.02 -29.70 2.68
N GLY A 78 9.33 -29.93 1.56
CA GLY A 78 7.88 -29.78 1.50
C GLY A 78 7.11 -30.71 2.42
N ARG A 79 7.57 -31.96 2.61
CA ARG A 79 6.89 -32.94 3.45
C ARG A 79 6.70 -32.49 4.90
N ILE A 80 7.79 -32.05 5.55
CA ILE A 80 7.77 -31.62 6.95
C ILE A 80 6.97 -30.33 7.11
N VAL A 81 7.21 -29.35 6.23
CA VAL A 81 6.54 -28.05 6.30
C VAL A 81 5.03 -28.20 6.08
N TYR A 82 4.59 -29.06 5.16
CA TYR A 82 3.16 -29.31 4.93
C TYR A 82 2.47 -29.90 6.16
N VAL A 83 3.10 -30.89 6.82
CA VAL A 83 2.57 -31.51 8.03
C VAL A 83 2.52 -30.52 9.18
N ALA A 84 3.57 -29.73 9.39
CA ALA A 84 3.60 -28.69 10.42
C ALA A 84 2.47 -27.67 10.22
N VAL A 85 2.25 -27.20 8.99
CA VAL A 85 1.16 -26.27 8.66
C VAL A 85 -0.20 -26.89 8.99
N MET A 86 -0.45 -28.15 8.61
CA MET A 86 -1.73 -28.82 8.90
C MET A 86 -1.95 -29.00 10.40
N VAL A 87 -0.94 -29.42 11.16
CA VAL A 87 -1.05 -29.61 12.62
C VAL A 87 -1.30 -28.27 13.33
N LEU A 88 -0.54 -27.23 13.00
CA LEU A 88 -0.71 -25.91 13.63
C LEU A 88 -2.06 -25.29 13.30
N ALA A 89 -2.51 -25.40 12.04
CA ALA A 89 -3.84 -24.95 11.64
C ALA A 89 -4.94 -25.76 12.34
N ALA A 90 -4.78 -27.09 12.50
CA ALA A 90 -5.74 -27.92 13.23
C ALA A 90 -5.87 -27.50 14.70
N ILE A 91 -4.75 -27.22 15.38
CA ILE A 91 -4.74 -26.71 16.75
C ILE A 91 -5.47 -25.36 16.81
N ALA A 92 -5.15 -24.43 15.91
CA ALA A 92 -5.80 -23.13 15.87
C ALA A 92 -7.31 -23.22 15.59
N THR A 93 -7.73 -24.11 14.69
CA THR A 93 -9.16 -24.37 14.41
C THR A 93 -9.86 -25.04 15.58
N PHE A 94 -9.19 -25.88 16.37
CA PHE A 94 -9.77 -26.41 17.59
C PHE A 94 -9.92 -25.32 18.66
N LEU A 95 -8.89 -24.50 18.86
CA LEU A 95 -8.90 -23.37 19.81
C LEU A 95 -9.97 -22.32 19.48
N LEU A 96 -10.32 -22.17 18.19
CA LEU A 96 -11.44 -21.32 17.76
C LEU A 96 -12.75 -21.67 18.47
N SER A 97 -12.99 -22.94 18.83
CA SER A 97 -14.20 -23.36 19.52
C SER A 97 -14.35 -22.80 20.95
N TYR A 98 -13.31 -22.18 21.49
CA TYR A 98 -13.32 -21.52 22.81
C TYR A 98 -13.39 -19.99 22.72
N ALA A 99 -13.41 -19.40 21.51
CA ALA A 99 -13.47 -17.96 21.34
C ALA A 99 -14.90 -17.43 21.56
N THR A 100 -15.05 -16.47 22.48
CA THR A 100 -16.35 -15.91 22.88
C THR A 100 -16.50 -14.42 22.61
N THR A 101 -15.40 -13.70 22.37
CA THR A 101 -15.42 -12.25 22.07
C THR A 101 -14.95 -11.99 20.64
N TYR A 102 -15.26 -10.81 20.10
CA TYR A 102 -14.86 -10.45 18.75
C TYR A 102 -13.33 -10.48 18.56
N GLU A 103 -12.58 -9.95 19.53
CA GLU A 103 -11.11 -9.88 19.51
C GLU A 103 -10.48 -11.28 19.59
N THR A 104 -11.00 -12.13 20.47
CA THR A 104 -10.54 -13.52 20.59
C THR A 104 -10.87 -14.34 19.34
N MET A 105 -12.01 -14.03 18.69
CA MET A 105 -12.38 -14.62 17.40
C MET A 105 -11.42 -14.18 16.29
N LEU A 106 -11.04 -12.90 16.23
CA LEU A 106 -10.03 -12.40 15.29
C LEU A 106 -8.66 -13.05 15.52
N LEU A 107 -8.24 -13.20 16.78
CA LEU A 107 -6.98 -13.86 17.12
C LEU A 107 -6.98 -15.33 16.70
N ALA A 108 -8.07 -16.06 16.96
CA ALA A 108 -8.21 -17.44 16.51
C ALA A 108 -8.23 -17.53 14.97
N ALA A 109 -8.93 -16.59 14.31
CA ALA A 109 -8.99 -16.50 12.85
C ALA A 109 -7.60 -16.31 12.22
N LEU A 110 -6.71 -15.51 12.83
CA LEU A 110 -5.31 -15.39 12.40
C LEU A 110 -4.60 -16.74 12.40
N GLY A 111 -4.80 -17.56 13.45
CA GLY A 111 -4.22 -18.90 13.54
C GLY A 111 -4.78 -19.88 12.50
N VAL A 112 -6.11 -19.91 12.33
CA VAL A 112 -6.80 -20.73 11.31
C VAL A 112 -6.26 -20.43 9.91
N GLY A 113 -5.92 -19.17 9.66
CA GLY A 113 -5.41 -18.72 8.37
C GLY A 113 -4.09 -19.35 7.94
N LEU A 114 -3.29 -19.94 8.85
CA LEU A 114 -2.09 -20.70 8.48
C LEU A 114 -2.38 -21.81 7.46
N ALA A 115 -3.60 -22.38 7.47
CA ALA A 115 -4.04 -23.34 6.46
C ALA A 115 -3.94 -22.79 5.02
N GLY A 116 -4.15 -21.49 4.81
CA GLY A 116 -4.04 -20.82 3.51
C GLY A 116 -2.62 -20.76 2.93
N GLY A 117 -1.61 -20.93 3.80
CA GLY A 117 -0.20 -21.01 3.44
C GLY A 117 0.21 -22.33 2.77
N SER A 118 -0.59 -23.40 2.95
CA SER A 118 -0.40 -24.72 2.34
C SER A 118 -0.30 -24.70 0.81
N PHE A 119 -0.90 -23.69 0.17
CA PHE A 119 -0.79 -23.51 -1.28
C PHE A 119 0.66 -23.28 -1.72
N ALA A 120 1.41 -22.40 -1.04
CA ALA A 120 2.80 -22.11 -1.38
C ALA A 120 3.70 -23.33 -1.16
N VAL A 121 3.49 -24.03 -0.04
CA VAL A 121 4.17 -25.29 0.28
C VAL A 121 3.92 -26.33 -0.81
N GLY A 122 2.66 -26.48 -1.26
CA GLY A 122 2.29 -27.47 -2.27
C GLY A 122 2.80 -27.13 -3.66
N VAL A 123 2.80 -25.87 -4.07
CA VAL A 123 3.41 -25.45 -5.35
C VAL A 123 4.91 -25.76 -5.34
N ALA A 124 5.62 -25.40 -4.28
CA ALA A 124 7.05 -25.66 -4.15
C ALA A 124 7.37 -27.16 -4.08
N TYR A 125 6.56 -27.94 -3.36
CA TYR A 125 6.73 -29.38 -3.24
C TYR A 125 6.41 -30.11 -4.55
N VAL A 126 5.23 -29.91 -5.15
CA VAL A 126 4.77 -30.63 -6.36
C VAL A 126 5.62 -30.31 -7.59
N SER A 127 6.03 -29.05 -7.78
CA SER A 127 6.81 -28.65 -8.95
C SER A 127 8.13 -29.42 -9.09
N ARG A 128 8.76 -29.78 -7.96
CA ARG A 128 10.02 -30.54 -7.92
C ARG A 128 9.89 -32.01 -8.36
N TRP A 129 8.68 -32.54 -8.40
CA TRP A 129 8.42 -33.90 -8.89
C TRP A 129 8.15 -33.96 -10.40
N TYR A 130 8.07 -32.82 -11.09
CA TYR A 130 7.71 -32.77 -12.51
C TYR A 130 8.72 -31.93 -13.33
N PRO A 131 9.01 -32.33 -14.59
CA PRO A 131 9.85 -31.55 -15.48
C PRO A 131 9.12 -30.28 -15.94
N THR A 132 9.86 -29.24 -16.31
CA THR A 132 9.36 -27.88 -16.59
C THR A 132 8.21 -27.86 -17.59
N GLU A 133 8.22 -28.74 -18.60
CA GLU A 133 7.20 -28.83 -19.64
C GLU A 133 5.85 -29.35 -19.10
N LYS A 134 5.86 -30.13 -18.01
CA LYS A 134 4.67 -30.73 -17.37
C LYS A 134 4.28 -30.06 -16.05
N GLN A 135 5.08 -29.11 -15.56
CA GLN A 135 4.80 -28.40 -14.30
C GLN A 135 3.50 -27.61 -14.35
N GLY A 136 3.18 -26.97 -15.49
CA GLY A 136 1.93 -26.23 -15.66
C GLY A 136 0.69 -27.09 -15.40
N THR A 137 0.63 -28.29 -16.00
CA THR A 137 -0.47 -29.25 -15.81
C THR A 137 -0.52 -29.78 -14.38
N ALA A 138 0.63 -30.15 -13.79
CA ALA A 138 0.70 -30.66 -12.42
C ALA A 138 0.23 -29.62 -11.40
N LEU A 139 0.66 -28.37 -11.54
CA LEU A 139 0.22 -27.25 -10.69
C LEU A 139 -1.26 -26.90 -10.93
N GLY A 140 -1.77 -27.08 -12.14
CA GLY A 140 -3.19 -26.97 -12.46
C GLY A 140 -4.04 -27.99 -11.69
N ILE A 141 -3.62 -29.27 -11.69
CA ILE A 141 -4.28 -30.37 -10.95
C ILE A 141 -4.17 -30.14 -9.44
N PHE A 142 -3.00 -29.76 -8.93
CA PHE A 142 -2.83 -29.36 -7.53
C PHE A 142 -3.79 -28.23 -7.14
N GLY A 143 -3.93 -27.23 -8.02
CA GLY A 143 -4.83 -26.09 -7.82
C GLY A 143 -6.32 -26.44 -7.72
N VAL A 144 -6.73 -27.66 -8.12
CA VAL A 144 -8.11 -28.16 -7.90
C VAL A 144 -8.45 -28.23 -6.41
N GLY A 145 -7.46 -28.29 -5.51
CA GLY A 145 -7.71 -28.29 -4.07
C GLY A 145 -8.44 -27.06 -3.53
N ASN A 146 -8.58 -25.99 -4.31
CA ASN A 146 -9.54 -24.91 -4.02
C ASN A 146 -10.99 -25.41 -3.81
N VAL A 147 -11.32 -26.62 -4.28
CA VAL A 147 -12.62 -27.28 -4.08
C VAL A 147 -12.96 -27.44 -2.60
N GLY A 148 -11.98 -27.36 -1.70
CA GLY A 148 -12.23 -27.31 -0.25
C GLY A 148 -13.24 -26.25 0.15
N ALA A 149 -13.31 -25.11 -0.55
CA ALA A 149 -14.32 -24.08 -0.29
C ALA A 149 -15.74 -24.55 -0.62
N ALA A 150 -15.91 -25.43 -1.61
CA ALA A 150 -17.19 -26.07 -1.89
C ALA A 150 -17.51 -27.14 -0.85
N VAL A 151 -16.51 -27.92 -0.41
CA VAL A 151 -16.67 -28.91 0.67
C VAL A 151 -17.21 -28.25 1.92
N THR A 152 -16.62 -27.13 2.36
CA THR A 152 -17.11 -26.39 3.52
C THR A 152 -18.53 -25.88 3.31
N LYS A 153 -18.82 -25.25 2.17
CA LYS A 153 -20.17 -24.75 1.88
C LYS A 153 -21.24 -25.84 1.82
N PHE A 154 -20.87 -27.04 1.39
CA PHE A 154 -21.78 -28.16 1.31
C PHE A 154 -21.97 -28.83 2.67
N VAL A 155 -20.88 -29.16 3.37
CA VAL A 155 -20.94 -29.99 4.59
C VAL A 155 -21.17 -29.16 5.86
N ALA A 156 -20.56 -27.99 5.99
CA ALA A 156 -20.61 -27.20 7.23
C ALA A 156 -22.02 -26.76 7.64
N PRO A 157 -22.95 -26.37 6.74
CA PRO A 157 -24.29 -25.99 7.15
C PRO A 157 -25.08 -27.12 7.83
N PHE A 158 -24.86 -28.37 7.44
CA PHE A 158 -25.53 -29.52 8.08
C PHE A 158 -25.02 -29.74 9.50
N VAL A 159 -23.71 -29.69 9.70
CA VAL A 159 -23.08 -29.80 11.01
C VAL A 159 -23.46 -28.60 11.89
N LEU A 160 -23.44 -27.38 11.33
CA LEU A 160 -23.81 -26.15 12.02
C LEU A 160 -25.22 -26.23 12.59
N VAL A 161 -26.18 -26.70 11.79
CA VAL A 161 -27.58 -26.79 12.23
C VAL A 161 -27.81 -27.92 13.22
N ALA A 162 -27.07 -29.04 13.11
CA ALA A 162 -27.26 -30.19 14.00
C ALA A 162 -26.55 -30.05 15.35
N TYR A 163 -25.34 -29.47 15.37
CA TYR A 163 -24.44 -29.50 16.53
C TYR A 163 -23.83 -28.14 16.89
N GLY A 164 -24.19 -27.06 16.17
CA GLY A 164 -23.66 -25.72 16.41
C GLY A 164 -22.33 -25.44 15.71
N TRP A 165 -21.90 -24.18 15.73
CA TRP A 165 -20.72 -23.73 14.98
C TRP A 165 -19.39 -24.21 15.60
N THR A 166 -19.37 -24.43 16.92
CA THR A 166 -18.20 -24.97 17.65
C THR A 166 -17.88 -26.39 17.19
N ALA A 167 -18.91 -27.23 16.95
CA ALA A 167 -18.75 -28.57 16.41
C ALA A 167 -18.17 -28.56 14.98
N VAL A 168 -18.56 -27.59 14.15
CA VAL A 168 -17.95 -27.39 12.82
C VAL A 168 -16.43 -27.16 12.96
N ALA A 169 -16.02 -26.27 13.86
CA ALA A 169 -14.59 -26.02 14.09
C ALA A 169 -13.84 -27.29 14.55
N GLN A 170 -14.40 -28.04 15.50
CA GLN A 170 -13.80 -29.27 16.03
C GLN A 170 -13.67 -30.38 14.97
N ILE A 171 -14.71 -30.60 14.17
CA ILE A 171 -14.70 -31.63 13.11
C ILE A 171 -13.69 -31.27 12.01
N TRP A 172 -13.60 -30.00 11.63
CA TRP A 172 -12.63 -29.52 10.63
C TRP A 172 -11.20 -29.63 11.15
N ALA A 173 -10.97 -29.31 12.43
CA ALA A 173 -9.68 -29.52 13.09
C ALA A 173 -9.26 -31.00 13.09
N LEU A 174 -10.18 -31.91 13.45
CA LEU A 174 -9.92 -33.35 13.43
C LEU A 174 -9.62 -33.86 12.02
N GLY A 175 -10.41 -33.45 11.03
CA GLY A 175 -10.20 -33.80 9.62
C GLY A 175 -8.82 -33.36 9.12
N LEU A 176 -8.38 -32.16 9.49
CA LEU A 176 -7.06 -31.64 9.13
C LEU A 176 -5.92 -32.40 9.83
N LEU A 177 -6.10 -32.77 11.10
CA LEU A 177 -5.13 -33.58 11.84
C LEU A 177 -4.98 -34.99 11.26
N VAL A 178 -6.10 -35.64 10.93
CA VAL A 178 -6.09 -36.95 10.23
C VAL A 178 -5.38 -36.82 8.89
N MET A 179 -5.66 -35.76 8.12
CA MET A 179 -4.96 -35.50 6.86
C MET A 179 -3.45 -35.29 7.07
N ALA A 180 -3.03 -34.64 8.15
CA ALA A 180 -1.61 -34.48 8.49
C ALA A 180 -0.91 -35.83 8.69
N VAL A 181 -1.53 -36.74 9.45
CA VAL A 181 -1.03 -38.10 9.67
C VAL A 181 -0.98 -38.89 8.37
N VAL A 182 -2.07 -38.87 7.59
CA VAL A 182 -2.12 -39.58 6.30
C VAL A 182 -1.06 -39.03 5.35
N PHE A 183 -0.89 -37.72 5.25
CA PHE A 183 0.13 -37.11 4.39
C PHE A 183 1.54 -37.51 4.83
N TRP A 184 1.83 -37.50 6.14
CA TRP A 184 3.11 -37.94 6.68
C TRP A 184 3.42 -39.39 6.32
N LEU A 185 2.46 -40.31 6.51
CA LEU A 185 2.65 -41.74 6.24
C LEU A 185 2.74 -42.08 4.75
N THR A 186 2.18 -41.24 3.89
CA THR A 186 2.05 -41.55 2.46
C THR A 186 3.01 -40.81 1.53
N THR A 187 3.64 -39.73 1.96
CA THR A 187 4.53 -38.92 1.11
C THR A 187 6.01 -39.12 1.44
N LYS A 188 6.91 -38.68 0.54
CA LYS A 188 8.37 -38.79 0.66
C LYS A 188 9.01 -37.41 0.49
N ASP A 189 10.27 -37.26 0.89
CA ASP A 189 11.02 -36.01 0.63
C ASP A 189 11.25 -35.84 -0.89
N ASP A 190 11.28 -34.58 -1.36
CA ASP A 190 11.42 -34.30 -2.79
C ASP A 190 12.82 -34.69 -3.33
N PRO A 191 12.92 -35.09 -4.62
CA PRO A 191 14.17 -35.62 -5.18
C PRO A 191 15.33 -34.63 -5.11
N VAL A 192 15.03 -33.34 -5.28
CA VAL A 192 16.01 -32.24 -5.27
C VAL A 192 16.61 -32.07 -3.87
N LEU A 193 15.78 -32.12 -2.83
CA LEU A 193 16.24 -32.05 -1.44
C LEU A 193 17.08 -33.26 -1.04
N VAL A 194 16.66 -34.47 -1.43
CA VAL A 194 17.40 -35.71 -1.15
C VAL A 194 18.79 -35.65 -1.76
N GLU A 195 18.89 -35.19 -3.01
CA GLU A 195 20.17 -35.04 -3.68
C GLU A 195 21.03 -33.91 -3.09
N ARG A 196 20.42 -32.78 -2.72
CA ARG A 196 21.12 -31.67 -2.05
C ARG A 196 21.72 -32.12 -0.72
N ARG A 197 20.97 -32.89 0.08
CA ARG A 197 21.46 -33.48 1.35
C ARG A 197 22.58 -34.47 1.09
N ARG A 198 22.47 -35.31 0.04
CA ARG A 198 23.54 -36.24 -0.37
C ARG A 198 24.83 -35.50 -0.77
N LYS A 199 24.72 -34.34 -1.41
CA LYS A 199 25.87 -33.51 -1.83
C LYS A 199 26.42 -32.59 -0.72
N GLY A 200 25.77 -32.51 0.44
CA GLY A 200 26.20 -31.64 1.55
C GLY A 200 26.07 -30.13 1.24
N GLU A 201 25.27 -29.76 0.24
CA GLU A 201 25.12 -28.36 -0.19
C GLU A 201 24.26 -27.55 0.80
N ARG A 202 24.73 -26.35 1.18
CA ARG A 202 23.97 -25.44 2.05
C ARG A 202 22.75 -24.88 1.30
N PRO A 203 21.61 -24.68 1.98
CA PRO A 203 20.44 -24.05 1.38
C PRO A 203 20.78 -22.63 0.89
N ARG A 204 20.17 -22.23 -0.23
CA ARG A 204 20.31 -20.86 -0.75
C ARG A 204 19.73 -19.85 0.25
N GLY A 205 20.37 -18.68 0.33
CA GLY A 205 19.95 -17.62 1.24
C GLY A 205 18.62 -16.99 0.83
N THR A 206 17.72 -16.79 1.79
CA THR A 206 16.38 -16.22 1.65
C THR A 206 16.30 -14.94 0.81
N TRP A 207 17.33 -14.09 0.87
CA TRP A 207 17.38 -12.80 0.17
C TRP A 207 17.67 -12.90 -1.33
N MET A 208 18.26 -14.00 -1.81
CA MET A 208 18.51 -14.19 -3.26
C MET A 208 17.24 -14.58 -4.01
N GLU A 209 16.28 -15.21 -3.33
CA GLU A 209 15.00 -15.63 -3.93
C GLU A 209 14.05 -14.45 -4.18
N LEU A 210 14.23 -13.32 -3.48
CA LEU A 210 13.43 -12.10 -3.65
C LEU A 210 13.93 -11.18 -4.78
N ALA A 211 15.08 -11.48 -5.41
CA ALA A 211 15.64 -10.68 -6.50
C ALA A 211 14.66 -10.41 -7.68
N PRO A 212 13.79 -11.34 -8.09
CA PRO A 212 12.83 -11.12 -9.18
C PRO A 212 11.73 -10.08 -8.88
N LEU A 213 11.51 -9.72 -7.60
CA LEU A 213 10.55 -8.67 -7.22
C LEU A 213 10.93 -7.29 -7.77
N GLY A 214 12.18 -7.17 -8.25
CA GLY A 214 12.69 -6.07 -9.07
C GLY A 214 11.95 -5.85 -10.39
N ARG A 215 11.17 -6.82 -10.87
CA ARG A 215 10.56 -6.75 -12.21
C ARG A 215 9.10 -6.33 -12.14
N LEU A 216 8.77 -5.26 -12.88
CA LEU A 216 7.41 -4.70 -12.97
C LEU A 216 6.35 -5.71 -13.43
N GLN A 217 6.75 -6.72 -14.20
CA GLN A 217 5.89 -7.80 -14.66
C GLN A 217 5.31 -8.64 -13.51
N VAL A 218 6.06 -8.84 -12.43
CA VAL A 218 5.61 -9.59 -11.25
C VAL A 218 4.40 -8.89 -10.62
N TRP A 219 4.48 -7.57 -10.45
CA TRP A 219 3.41 -6.75 -9.89
C TRP A 219 2.17 -6.67 -10.80
N ARG A 220 2.37 -6.72 -12.13
CA ARG A 220 1.25 -6.82 -13.09
C ARG A 220 0.50 -8.14 -12.95
N PHE A 221 1.21 -9.26 -12.88
CA PHE A 221 0.58 -10.57 -12.64
C PHE A 221 -0.09 -10.64 -11.27
N ALA A 222 0.51 -10.00 -10.26
CA ALA A 222 -0.07 -9.86 -8.93
C ALA A 222 -1.41 -9.12 -8.94
N LEU A 223 -1.53 -8.01 -9.69
CA LEU A 223 -2.80 -7.29 -9.87
C LEU A 223 -3.86 -8.16 -10.54
N TYR A 224 -3.51 -8.92 -11.58
CA TYR A 224 -4.50 -9.79 -12.21
C TYR A 224 -4.96 -10.89 -11.28
N TYR A 225 -4.03 -11.46 -10.51
CA TYR A 225 -4.30 -12.50 -9.53
C TYR A 225 -5.11 -11.98 -8.33
N PHE A 226 -4.96 -10.71 -7.96
CA PHE A 226 -5.81 -10.02 -6.98
C PHE A 226 -7.29 -10.15 -7.35
N PHE A 227 -7.64 -9.94 -8.63
CA PHE A 227 -9.00 -10.16 -9.08
C PHE A 227 -9.33 -11.66 -9.19
N VAL A 228 -8.65 -12.42 -10.07
CA VAL A 228 -9.12 -13.78 -10.40
C VAL A 228 -9.06 -14.77 -9.22
N PHE A 229 -8.17 -14.55 -8.25
CA PHE A 229 -8.09 -15.36 -7.03
C PHE A 229 -8.61 -14.61 -5.80
N GLY A 230 -8.20 -13.38 -5.56
CA GLY A 230 -8.59 -12.62 -4.36
C GLY A 230 -10.07 -12.30 -4.31
N ALA A 231 -10.63 -11.74 -5.40
CA ALA A 231 -12.07 -11.52 -5.50
C ALA A 231 -12.85 -12.84 -5.48
N PHE A 232 -12.25 -13.93 -5.98
CA PHE A 232 -12.86 -15.25 -5.86
C PHE A 232 -13.01 -15.69 -4.40
N VAL A 233 -11.93 -15.60 -3.62
CA VAL A 233 -11.97 -15.96 -2.19
C VAL A 233 -12.94 -15.05 -1.45
N ALA A 234 -12.89 -13.75 -1.71
CA ALA A 234 -13.78 -12.78 -1.08
C ALA A 234 -15.26 -13.09 -1.34
N LEU A 235 -15.63 -13.29 -2.61
CA LEU A 235 -17.01 -13.60 -2.98
C LEU A 235 -17.42 -14.98 -2.46
N ALA A 236 -16.50 -15.95 -2.44
CA ALA A 236 -16.74 -17.27 -1.85
C ALA A 236 -17.00 -17.22 -0.34
N LEU A 237 -16.46 -16.24 0.38
CA LEU A 237 -16.75 -16.00 1.80
C LEU A 237 -18.06 -15.22 1.99
N TRP A 238 -18.36 -14.30 1.09
CA TRP A 238 -19.49 -13.38 1.17
C TRP A 238 -20.84 -13.98 0.73
N LEU A 239 -20.84 -14.87 -0.28
CA LEU A 239 -22.06 -15.37 -0.93
C LEU A 239 -23.11 -15.99 0.01
N PRO A 240 -22.75 -16.82 1.01
CA PRO A 240 -23.76 -17.35 1.93
C PRO A 240 -24.49 -16.24 2.68
N ARG A 241 -23.77 -15.21 3.15
CA ARG A 241 -24.34 -14.05 3.83
C ARG A 241 -25.22 -13.22 2.90
N TYR A 242 -24.77 -13.00 1.65
CA TYR A 242 -25.53 -12.29 0.63
C TYR A 242 -26.85 -12.98 0.31
N LEU A 243 -26.82 -14.30 0.07
CA LEU A 243 -28.00 -15.08 -0.30
C LEU A 243 -29.03 -15.16 0.83
N VAL A 244 -28.57 -15.25 2.08
CA VAL A 244 -29.43 -15.17 3.27
C VAL A 244 -30.05 -13.77 3.39
N GLY A 245 -29.27 -12.70 3.17
CA GLY A 245 -29.71 -11.32 3.33
C GLY A 245 -30.67 -10.82 2.23
N VAL A 246 -30.38 -11.14 0.97
CA VAL A 246 -31.15 -10.65 -0.20
C VAL A 246 -32.34 -11.53 -0.52
N TYR A 247 -32.14 -12.85 -0.54
CA TYR A 247 -33.17 -13.79 -0.98
C TYR A 247 -33.90 -14.48 0.17
N GLY A 248 -33.58 -14.14 1.43
CA GLY A 248 -34.25 -14.70 2.61
C GLY A 248 -34.05 -16.21 2.77
N LEU A 249 -33.00 -16.77 2.18
CA LEU A 249 -32.76 -18.21 2.19
C LEU A 249 -32.23 -18.68 3.55
N ASP A 250 -32.55 -19.91 3.94
CA ASP A 250 -31.93 -20.54 5.10
C ASP A 250 -30.44 -20.84 4.82
N ILE A 251 -29.63 -20.96 5.86
CA ILE A 251 -28.18 -21.13 5.72
C ILE A 251 -27.76 -22.42 4.98
N LYS A 252 -28.60 -23.48 4.97
CA LYS A 252 -28.30 -24.72 4.24
C LYS A 252 -28.44 -24.49 2.75
N THR A 253 -29.58 -23.96 2.31
CA THR A 253 -29.82 -23.57 0.91
C THR A 253 -28.80 -22.51 0.46
N ALA A 254 -28.57 -21.54 1.36
CA ALA A 254 -27.44 -20.64 1.48
C ALA A 254 -26.10 -21.18 0.91
N GLY A 255 -25.55 -22.11 1.69
CA GLY A 255 -24.28 -22.76 1.42
C GLY A 255 -24.31 -23.60 0.14
N MET A 256 -25.38 -24.35 -0.10
CA MET A 256 -25.52 -25.19 -1.30
C MET A 256 -25.46 -24.36 -2.59
N LEU A 257 -26.21 -23.26 -2.67
CA LEU A 257 -26.18 -22.37 -3.84
C LEU A 257 -24.84 -21.65 -3.98
N ALA A 258 -24.22 -21.22 -2.88
CA ALA A 258 -22.87 -20.65 -2.91
C ALA A 258 -21.80 -21.68 -3.35
N ALA A 259 -22.06 -22.98 -3.26
CA ALA A 259 -21.17 -24.01 -3.81
C ALA A 259 -21.17 -24.02 -5.35
N PHE A 260 -22.27 -23.64 -6.02
CA PHE A 260 -22.33 -23.50 -7.48
C PHE A 260 -21.38 -22.41 -8.00
N TYR A 261 -21.02 -21.44 -7.17
CA TYR A 261 -19.93 -20.52 -7.47
C TYR A 261 -18.54 -21.17 -7.30
N SER A 262 -18.37 -21.92 -6.20
CA SER A 262 -17.04 -22.42 -5.76
C SER A 262 -16.54 -23.64 -6.54
N ILE A 263 -17.44 -24.53 -6.97
CA ILE A 263 -17.12 -25.76 -7.72
C ILE A 263 -16.50 -25.44 -9.08
N PRO A 264 -17.16 -24.70 -10.00
CA PRO A 264 -16.58 -24.42 -11.31
C PRO A 264 -15.28 -23.61 -11.20
N ALA A 265 -15.21 -22.72 -10.21
CA ALA A 265 -14.04 -21.93 -9.88
C ALA A 265 -12.82 -22.75 -9.42
N SER A 266 -13.02 -24.03 -9.10
CA SER A 266 -11.99 -24.94 -8.60
C SER A 266 -11.67 -26.05 -9.60
N VAL A 267 -12.69 -26.76 -10.08
CA VAL A 267 -12.54 -27.93 -10.97
C VAL A 267 -11.98 -27.53 -12.33
N PHE A 268 -12.49 -26.45 -12.93
CA PHE A 268 -12.04 -26.02 -14.26
C PHE A 268 -10.66 -25.34 -14.26
N ARG A 269 -9.98 -25.27 -13.11
CA ARG A 269 -8.64 -24.68 -13.04
C ARG A 269 -7.63 -25.54 -13.80
N ALA A 270 -7.74 -26.86 -13.68
CA ALA A 270 -6.94 -27.79 -14.46
C ALA A 270 -7.21 -27.64 -15.98
N TYR A 271 -8.47 -27.48 -16.35
CA TYR A 271 -8.88 -27.23 -17.74
C TYR A 271 -8.35 -25.90 -18.27
N GLY A 272 -8.34 -24.84 -17.46
CA GLY A 272 -7.78 -23.54 -17.83
C GLY A 272 -6.29 -23.58 -18.14
N GLY A 273 -5.53 -24.48 -17.48
CA GLY A 273 -4.12 -24.72 -17.80
C GLY A 273 -3.97 -25.29 -19.22
N HIS A 274 -4.69 -26.38 -19.50
CA HIS A 274 -4.72 -27.01 -20.82
C HIS A 274 -5.20 -26.06 -21.94
N LEU A 275 -6.23 -25.26 -21.66
CA LEU A 275 -6.74 -24.29 -22.63
C LEU A 275 -5.73 -23.17 -22.89
N SER A 276 -5.00 -22.74 -21.85
CA SER A 276 -3.90 -21.78 -21.99
C SER A 276 -2.70 -22.36 -22.74
N ASP A 277 -2.52 -23.69 -22.76
CA ASP A 277 -1.55 -24.42 -23.59
C ASP A 277 -1.91 -24.37 -25.07
N LYS A 278 -3.19 -24.50 -25.42
CA LYS A 278 -3.63 -24.49 -26.82
C LYS A 278 -3.84 -23.10 -27.41
N LEU A 279 -4.53 -22.22 -26.68
CA LEU A 279 -5.00 -20.92 -27.20
C LEU A 279 -4.14 -19.73 -26.74
N GLY A 280 -3.17 -19.98 -25.87
CA GLY A 280 -2.32 -18.97 -25.25
C GLY A 280 -2.97 -18.32 -24.02
N ALA A 281 -2.19 -18.16 -22.95
CA ALA A 281 -2.65 -17.60 -21.68
C ALA A 281 -3.21 -16.16 -21.81
N ARG A 282 -2.70 -15.36 -22.76
CA ARG A 282 -3.18 -13.98 -23.00
C ARG A 282 -4.64 -13.94 -23.45
N THR A 283 -5.03 -14.81 -24.38
CA THR A 283 -6.41 -14.91 -24.90
C THR A 283 -7.38 -15.25 -23.78
N ILE A 284 -6.99 -16.22 -22.95
CA ILE A 284 -7.79 -16.66 -21.78
C ILE A 284 -7.96 -15.53 -20.76
N MET A 285 -6.94 -14.70 -20.56
CA MET A 285 -7.04 -13.53 -19.68
C MET A 285 -8.03 -12.48 -20.21
N TYR A 286 -8.07 -12.22 -21.51
CA TYR A 286 -9.07 -11.32 -22.11
C TYR A 286 -10.49 -11.85 -21.94
N TRP A 287 -10.72 -13.14 -22.19
CA TRP A 287 -12.02 -13.76 -21.94
C TRP A 287 -12.41 -13.68 -20.46
N THR A 288 -11.46 -13.97 -19.57
CA THR A 288 -11.70 -13.92 -18.13
C THR A 288 -12.16 -12.54 -17.69
N PHE A 289 -11.41 -11.49 -18.02
CA PHE A 289 -11.76 -10.14 -17.60
C PHE A 289 -12.98 -9.59 -18.34
N GLY A 290 -13.10 -9.81 -19.65
CA GLY A 290 -14.26 -9.36 -20.42
C GLY A 290 -15.57 -9.94 -19.91
N VAL A 291 -15.63 -11.26 -19.71
CA VAL A 291 -16.83 -11.91 -19.14
C VAL A 291 -17.05 -11.49 -17.68
N SER A 292 -15.98 -11.35 -16.89
CA SER A 292 -16.12 -10.89 -15.50
C SER A 292 -16.70 -9.49 -15.40
N VAL A 293 -16.29 -8.56 -16.27
CA VAL A 293 -16.87 -7.20 -16.36
C VAL A 293 -18.35 -7.28 -16.68
N ILE A 294 -18.75 -8.09 -17.66
CA ILE A 294 -20.17 -8.26 -18.01
C ILE A 294 -20.98 -8.85 -16.84
N CYS A 295 -20.52 -9.96 -16.25
CA CYS A 295 -21.21 -10.62 -15.15
C CYS A 295 -21.31 -9.70 -13.92
N THR A 296 -20.23 -9.03 -13.54
CA THR A 296 -20.22 -8.13 -12.38
C THR A 296 -21.05 -6.88 -12.62
N PHE A 297 -21.09 -6.35 -13.84
CA PHE A 297 -21.99 -5.26 -14.21
C PHE A 297 -23.46 -5.66 -14.03
N MET A 298 -23.86 -6.82 -14.57
CA MET A 298 -25.22 -7.35 -14.42
C MET A 298 -25.58 -7.59 -12.95
N LEU A 299 -24.65 -8.13 -12.15
CA LEU A 299 -24.86 -8.35 -10.71
C LEU A 299 -24.83 -7.07 -9.87
N SER A 300 -24.28 -5.98 -10.40
CA SER A 300 -24.15 -4.71 -9.67
C SER A 300 -25.45 -3.91 -9.63
N TYR A 301 -26.42 -4.24 -10.48
CA TYR A 301 -27.67 -3.51 -10.57
C TYR A 301 -28.59 -3.82 -9.38
N PRO A 302 -28.93 -2.84 -8.53
CA PRO A 302 -29.86 -3.05 -7.43
C PRO A 302 -31.30 -3.21 -7.93
N ASP A 303 -32.14 -3.83 -7.11
CA ASP A 303 -33.59 -3.85 -7.35
C ASP A 303 -34.09 -2.41 -7.40
N THR A 304 -34.64 -2.00 -8.54
CA THR A 304 -34.99 -0.60 -8.81
C THR A 304 -36.35 -0.48 -9.47
N ASP A 305 -37.17 0.40 -8.92
CA ASP A 305 -38.45 0.82 -9.50
C ASP A 305 -38.24 2.09 -10.34
N TYR A 306 -38.57 2.01 -11.63
CA TYR A 306 -38.54 3.14 -12.56
C TYR A 306 -39.93 3.72 -12.71
N VAL A 307 -40.04 5.02 -12.51
CA VAL A 307 -41.24 5.80 -12.85
C VAL A 307 -40.86 6.82 -13.90
N ILE A 308 -41.31 6.61 -15.14
CA ILE A 308 -41.11 7.54 -16.24
C ILE A 308 -42.39 8.38 -16.39
N HIS A 309 -42.30 9.69 -16.18
CA HIS A 309 -43.43 10.60 -16.40
C HIS A 309 -43.61 10.87 -17.89
N GLY A 310 -44.49 10.09 -18.53
CA GLY A 310 -44.84 10.24 -19.94
C GLY A 310 -45.99 11.22 -20.16
N THR A 311 -46.17 11.62 -21.43
CA THR A 311 -47.25 12.52 -21.87
C THR A 311 -48.66 11.95 -21.68
N HIS A 312 -48.79 10.63 -21.49
CA HIS A 312 -50.05 9.93 -21.29
C HIS A 312 -50.20 9.37 -19.85
N GLY A 313 -49.32 9.78 -18.93
CA GLY A 313 -49.29 9.31 -17.54
C GLY A 313 -47.95 8.67 -17.12
N PRO A 314 -47.79 8.33 -15.83
CA PRO A 314 -46.59 7.68 -15.33
C PRO A 314 -46.51 6.22 -15.81
N ILE A 315 -45.41 5.87 -16.47
CA ILE A 315 -45.06 4.49 -16.84
C ILE A 315 -44.15 3.95 -15.73
N ALA A 316 -44.68 3.03 -14.92
CA ALA A 316 -43.92 2.36 -13.87
C ALA A 316 -43.48 0.96 -14.33
N PHE A 317 -42.19 0.63 -14.17
CA PHE A 317 -41.68 -0.73 -14.33
C PHE A 317 -40.57 -0.99 -13.31
N SER A 318 -40.46 -2.23 -12.84
CA SER A 318 -39.43 -2.63 -11.89
C SER A 318 -38.44 -3.59 -12.56
N THR A 319 -37.18 -3.50 -12.16
CA THR A 319 -36.15 -4.45 -12.56
C THR A 319 -35.53 -5.06 -11.31
N SER A 320 -35.48 -6.38 -11.24
CA SER A 320 -34.89 -7.12 -10.12
C SER A 320 -34.19 -8.38 -10.58
N MET A 321 -33.15 -8.78 -9.86
CA MET A 321 -32.35 -9.96 -10.19
C MET A 321 -32.89 -11.19 -9.45
N GLY A 322 -33.66 -12.02 -10.16
CA GLY A 322 -34.14 -13.29 -9.61
C GLY A 322 -33.03 -14.25 -9.18
N LEU A 323 -33.34 -15.20 -8.29
CA LEU A 323 -32.37 -16.16 -7.75
C LEU A 323 -31.71 -17.05 -8.83
N VAL A 324 -32.48 -17.55 -9.79
CA VAL A 324 -31.96 -18.42 -10.86
C VAL A 324 -30.95 -17.70 -11.77
N PRO A 325 -31.26 -16.53 -12.36
CA PRO A 325 -30.27 -15.79 -13.16
C PRO A 325 -29.05 -15.37 -12.32
N PHE A 326 -29.23 -15.03 -11.04
CA PHE A 326 -28.12 -14.78 -10.12
C PHE A 326 -27.18 -15.98 -10.00
N VAL A 327 -27.70 -17.18 -9.71
CA VAL A 327 -26.91 -18.41 -9.59
C VAL A 327 -26.16 -18.74 -10.87
N ILE A 328 -26.81 -18.55 -12.03
CA ILE A 328 -26.17 -18.75 -13.35
C ILE A 328 -25.02 -17.75 -13.55
N LEU A 329 -25.23 -16.47 -13.26
CA LEU A 329 -24.20 -15.44 -13.42
C LEU A 329 -23.00 -15.68 -12.52
N VAL A 330 -23.21 -16.03 -11.24
CA VAL A 330 -22.09 -16.34 -10.35
C VAL A 330 -21.38 -17.62 -10.78
N PHE A 331 -22.09 -18.65 -11.28
CA PHE A 331 -21.47 -19.85 -11.84
C PHE A 331 -20.53 -19.51 -13.00
N VAL A 332 -21.02 -18.71 -13.96
CA VAL A 332 -20.23 -18.26 -15.13
C VAL A 332 -19.03 -17.44 -14.67
N LEU A 333 -19.23 -16.50 -13.75
CA LEU A 333 -18.16 -15.71 -13.15
C LEU A 333 -17.09 -16.61 -12.51
N GLY A 334 -17.50 -17.57 -11.69
CA GLY A 334 -16.62 -18.55 -11.04
C GLY A 334 -15.82 -19.37 -12.05
N PHE A 335 -16.46 -19.86 -13.11
CA PHE A 335 -15.82 -20.58 -14.20
C PHE A 335 -14.71 -19.76 -14.87
N PHE A 336 -15.00 -18.53 -15.32
CA PHE A 336 -14.00 -17.70 -15.98
C PHE A 336 -12.87 -17.26 -15.05
N MET A 337 -13.17 -16.95 -13.78
CA MET A 337 -12.14 -16.70 -12.76
C MET A 337 -11.22 -17.92 -12.56
N SER A 338 -11.73 -19.15 -12.71
CA SER A 338 -10.94 -20.40 -12.72
C SER A 338 -9.91 -20.42 -13.84
N LEU A 339 -10.32 -20.07 -15.05
CA LEU A 339 -9.46 -20.06 -16.23
C LEU A 339 -8.35 -19.01 -16.08
N GLY A 340 -8.70 -17.80 -15.63
CA GLY A 340 -7.73 -16.75 -15.34
C GLY A 340 -6.70 -17.13 -14.28
N LYS A 341 -7.12 -17.82 -13.20
CA LYS A 341 -6.20 -18.34 -12.17
C LYS A 341 -5.11 -19.24 -12.77
N ALA A 342 -5.48 -20.09 -13.73
CA ALA A 342 -4.54 -20.98 -14.40
C ALA A 342 -3.65 -20.22 -15.41
N ALA A 343 -4.22 -19.30 -16.18
CA ALA A 343 -3.50 -18.49 -17.15
C ALA A 343 -2.38 -17.64 -16.51
N VAL A 344 -2.65 -17.01 -15.35
CA VAL A 344 -1.64 -16.25 -14.60
C VAL A 344 -0.49 -17.16 -14.14
N TYR A 345 -0.80 -18.33 -13.55
CA TYR A 345 0.23 -19.24 -13.03
C TYR A 345 1.05 -19.90 -14.13
N LYS A 346 0.52 -19.98 -15.35
CA LYS A 346 1.29 -20.43 -16.51
C LYS A 346 2.37 -19.43 -16.93
N HIS A 347 2.15 -18.12 -16.77
CA HIS A 347 3.17 -17.13 -17.13
C HIS A 347 4.38 -17.18 -16.19
N ILE A 348 4.20 -17.52 -14.92
CA ILE A 348 5.28 -17.50 -13.91
C ILE A 348 6.50 -18.36 -14.32
N PRO A 349 6.38 -19.67 -14.60
CA PRO A 349 7.53 -20.50 -14.99
C PRO A 349 8.10 -20.14 -16.36
N VAL A 350 7.32 -19.55 -17.25
CA VAL A 350 7.80 -19.10 -18.58
C VAL A 350 8.72 -17.89 -18.46
N TYR A 351 8.37 -16.92 -17.62
CA TYR A 351 9.17 -15.69 -17.43
C TYR A 351 10.24 -15.82 -16.35
N TYR A 352 10.06 -16.74 -15.39
CA TYR A 352 10.91 -16.89 -14.19
C TYR A 352 11.17 -18.38 -13.84
N PRO A 353 11.79 -19.17 -14.74
CA PRO A 353 11.96 -20.61 -14.54
C PRO A 353 12.79 -20.97 -13.28
N ASP A 354 13.76 -20.14 -12.91
CA ASP A 354 14.61 -20.38 -11.73
C ASP A 354 14.03 -19.84 -10.41
N HIS A 355 12.88 -19.16 -10.47
CA HIS A 355 12.29 -18.45 -9.32
C HIS A 355 10.77 -18.62 -9.21
N VAL A 356 10.25 -19.77 -9.64
CA VAL A 356 8.81 -20.08 -9.65
C VAL A 356 8.20 -20.00 -8.26
N GLY A 357 8.88 -20.52 -7.23
CA GLY A 357 8.42 -20.51 -5.84
C GLY A 357 8.28 -19.10 -5.26
N ALA A 358 9.29 -18.25 -5.46
CA ALA A 358 9.30 -16.89 -4.93
C ALA A 358 8.33 -15.95 -5.66
N VAL A 359 8.32 -15.97 -7.01
CA VAL A 359 7.39 -15.15 -7.81
C VAL A 359 5.96 -15.65 -7.63
N GLY A 360 5.74 -16.97 -7.63
CA GLY A 360 4.45 -17.59 -7.31
C GLY A 360 3.98 -17.25 -5.91
N GLY A 361 4.87 -17.26 -4.92
CA GLY A 361 4.60 -16.88 -3.54
C GLY A 361 4.11 -15.44 -3.42
N VAL A 362 4.76 -14.47 -4.07
CA VAL A 362 4.35 -13.05 -4.03
C VAL A 362 3.09 -12.76 -4.83
N VAL A 363 2.97 -13.30 -6.05
CA VAL A 363 1.73 -13.20 -6.83
C VAL A 363 0.57 -13.82 -6.03
N GLY A 364 0.82 -14.95 -5.37
CA GLY A 364 -0.10 -15.60 -4.45
C GLY A 364 -0.42 -14.78 -3.21
N LEU A 365 0.55 -14.08 -2.62
CA LEU A 365 0.35 -13.18 -1.47
C LEU A 365 -0.58 -12.03 -1.86
N VAL A 366 -0.28 -11.32 -2.95
CA VAL A 366 -1.12 -10.18 -3.40
C VAL A 366 -2.50 -10.66 -3.81
N GLY A 367 -2.58 -11.80 -4.50
CA GLY A 367 -3.85 -12.47 -4.78
C GLY A 367 -4.66 -12.72 -3.51
N GLY A 368 -4.02 -13.29 -2.49
CA GLY A 368 -4.68 -13.57 -1.23
C GLY A 368 -5.05 -12.31 -0.44
N LEU A 369 -4.27 -11.23 -0.50
CA LEU A 369 -4.64 -9.93 0.08
C LEU A 369 -5.96 -9.41 -0.49
N GLY A 370 -6.28 -9.70 -1.75
CA GLY A 370 -7.61 -9.40 -2.30
C GLY A 370 -8.74 -10.10 -1.55
N GLY A 371 -8.54 -11.35 -1.14
CA GLY A 371 -9.51 -12.10 -0.33
C GLY A 371 -9.63 -11.61 1.13
N PHE A 372 -8.67 -10.82 1.62
CA PHE A 372 -8.75 -10.14 2.93
C PHE A 372 -9.41 -8.76 2.82
N ILE A 373 -8.95 -7.95 1.85
CA ILE A 373 -9.39 -6.56 1.68
C ILE A 373 -10.85 -6.52 1.22
N LEU A 374 -11.23 -7.34 0.24
CA LEU A 374 -12.53 -7.20 -0.40
C LEU A 374 -13.73 -7.51 0.50
N PRO A 375 -13.72 -8.53 1.38
CA PRO A 375 -14.84 -8.71 2.33
C PRO A 375 -15.04 -7.51 3.27
N ILE A 376 -13.94 -6.87 3.70
CA ILE A 376 -14.01 -5.63 4.50
C ILE A 376 -14.64 -4.53 3.66
N VAL A 377 -14.17 -4.35 2.42
CA VAL A 377 -14.76 -3.35 1.51
C VAL A 377 -16.23 -3.64 1.28
N PHE A 378 -16.64 -4.89 1.01
CA PHE A 378 -18.04 -5.29 0.81
C PHE A 378 -18.90 -4.93 2.02
N GLY A 379 -18.43 -5.24 3.23
CA GLY A 379 -19.11 -4.87 4.45
C GLY A 379 -19.21 -3.37 4.66
N VAL A 380 -18.13 -2.62 4.42
CA VAL A 380 -18.12 -1.16 4.54
C VAL A 380 -19.05 -0.50 3.52
N VAL A 381 -19.00 -0.90 2.24
CA VAL A 381 -19.88 -0.32 1.21
C VAL A 381 -21.33 -0.69 1.44
N LEU A 382 -21.61 -1.88 2.00
CA LEU A 382 -22.96 -2.28 2.38
C LEU A 382 -23.46 -1.47 3.58
N ASP A 383 -22.68 -1.38 4.66
CA ASP A 383 -22.99 -0.59 5.85
C ASP A 383 -23.23 0.90 5.48
N LEU A 384 -22.50 1.42 4.49
CA LEU A 384 -22.61 2.81 4.02
C LEU A 384 -23.78 3.08 3.08
N THR A 385 -24.00 2.20 2.10
CA THR A 385 -24.99 2.45 1.03
C THR A 385 -26.36 1.87 1.37
N GLY A 386 -26.42 0.87 2.25
CA GLY A 386 -27.61 0.03 2.45
C GLY A 386 -27.93 -0.88 1.25
N ILE A 387 -27.07 -0.93 0.23
CA ILE A 387 -27.31 -1.64 -1.03
C ILE A 387 -26.48 -2.92 -1.08
N TRP A 388 -27.14 -4.09 -1.12
CA TRP A 388 -26.49 -5.40 -1.21
C TRP A 388 -25.57 -5.55 -2.44
N THR A 389 -26.01 -5.03 -3.59
CA THR A 389 -25.28 -5.15 -4.87
C THR A 389 -24.04 -4.27 -4.95
N SER A 390 -23.79 -3.40 -3.96
CA SER A 390 -22.57 -2.59 -3.85
C SER A 390 -21.29 -3.43 -3.87
N SER A 391 -21.33 -4.65 -3.30
CA SER A 391 -20.24 -5.62 -3.39
C SER A 391 -19.87 -5.97 -4.84
N PHE A 392 -20.86 -6.11 -5.73
CA PHE A 392 -20.63 -6.35 -7.15
C PHE A 392 -20.24 -5.08 -7.92
N MET A 393 -20.70 -3.90 -7.51
CA MET A 393 -20.22 -2.61 -8.06
C MET A 393 -18.69 -2.45 -7.85
N VAL A 394 -18.21 -2.80 -6.65
CA VAL A 394 -16.77 -2.81 -6.34
C VAL A 394 -16.02 -3.79 -7.24
N LEU A 395 -16.54 -5.02 -7.39
CA LEU A 395 -15.95 -6.02 -8.28
C LEU A 395 -15.93 -5.59 -9.75
N PHE A 396 -16.98 -4.94 -10.22
CA PHE A 396 -17.07 -4.38 -11.56
C PHE A 396 -16.00 -3.31 -11.81
N GLY A 397 -15.82 -2.38 -10.87
CA GLY A 397 -14.76 -1.38 -10.94
C GLY A 397 -13.37 -2.03 -11.03
N ILE A 398 -13.08 -3.00 -10.18
CA ILE A 398 -11.78 -3.71 -10.18
C ILE A 398 -11.57 -4.49 -11.47
N ALA A 399 -12.58 -5.23 -11.95
CA ALA A 399 -12.50 -5.99 -13.18
C ALA A 399 -12.24 -5.08 -14.39
N THR A 400 -12.91 -3.93 -14.44
CA THR A 400 -12.77 -2.94 -15.51
C THR A 400 -11.38 -2.31 -15.50
N VAL A 401 -10.89 -1.87 -14.34
CA VAL A 401 -9.54 -1.33 -14.20
C VAL A 401 -8.49 -2.38 -14.60
N ALA A 402 -8.65 -3.63 -14.18
CA ALA A 402 -7.73 -4.71 -14.54
C ALA A 402 -7.72 -4.99 -16.04
N LEU A 403 -8.90 -4.98 -16.70
CA LEU A 403 -9.03 -5.16 -18.15
C LEU A 403 -8.36 -4.03 -18.92
N VAL A 404 -8.69 -2.78 -18.56
CA VAL A 404 -8.15 -1.57 -19.21
C VAL A 404 -6.63 -1.50 -19.05
N TRP A 405 -6.14 -1.72 -17.82
CA TRP A 405 -4.72 -1.76 -17.53
C TRP A 405 -4.00 -2.85 -18.32
N MET A 406 -4.57 -4.05 -18.39
CA MET A 406 -4.03 -5.15 -19.15
C MET A 406 -3.94 -4.82 -20.64
N HIS A 407 -5.01 -4.25 -21.20
CA HIS A 407 -5.08 -3.90 -22.61
C HIS A 407 -4.01 -2.89 -23.01
N PHE A 408 -3.92 -1.76 -22.30
CA PHE A 408 -2.90 -0.74 -22.59
C PHE A 408 -1.47 -1.24 -22.36
N SER A 409 -1.26 -2.08 -21.33
CA SER A 409 0.06 -2.65 -21.09
C SER A 409 0.49 -3.62 -22.20
N ILE A 410 -0.44 -4.37 -22.79
CA ILE A 410 -0.17 -5.25 -23.93
C ILE A 410 0.16 -4.42 -25.17
N LEU A 411 -0.66 -3.40 -25.46
CA LEU A 411 -0.41 -2.49 -26.59
C LEU A 411 0.96 -1.79 -26.47
N ALA A 412 1.34 -1.33 -25.27
CA ALA A 412 2.64 -0.71 -25.05
C ALA A 412 3.81 -1.67 -25.32
N MET A 413 3.68 -2.94 -24.88
CA MET A 413 4.69 -3.97 -25.15
C MET A 413 4.77 -4.33 -26.63
N GLU A 414 3.63 -4.44 -27.31
CA GLU A 414 3.58 -4.73 -28.75
C GLU A 414 4.13 -3.57 -29.58
N ARG A 415 3.83 -2.31 -29.22
CA ARG A 415 4.43 -1.13 -29.85
C ARG A 415 5.94 -1.09 -29.66
N ALA A 416 6.43 -1.39 -28.46
CA ALA A 416 7.87 -1.44 -28.20
C ALA A 416 8.57 -2.58 -28.98
N ALA A 417 7.92 -3.75 -29.10
CA ALA A 417 8.44 -4.85 -29.90
C ALA A 417 8.46 -4.51 -31.39
N ARG A 418 7.37 -3.96 -31.93
CA ARG A 418 7.26 -3.51 -33.32
C ARG A 418 8.22 -2.37 -33.64
N ALA A 419 8.44 -1.42 -32.73
CA ALA A 419 9.42 -0.36 -32.93
C ALA A 419 10.86 -0.91 -33.03
N LYS A 420 11.17 -1.95 -32.26
CA LYS A 420 12.47 -2.64 -32.32
C LYS A 420 12.64 -3.45 -33.61
N GLU A 421 11.56 -4.03 -34.11
CA GLU A 421 11.52 -4.79 -35.36
C GLU A 421 11.57 -3.86 -36.59
N ALA A 422 10.83 -2.74 -36.56
CA ALA A 422 10.88 -1.69 -37.57
C ALA A 422 12.27 -1.03 -37.65
N ALA A 423 12.92 -0.77 -36.51
CA ALA A 423 14.30 -0.28 -36.45
C ALA A 423 15.35 -1.30 -36.92
N SER A 424 14.97 -2.57 -37.12
CA SER A 424 15.85 -3.63 -37.62
C SER A 424 15.69 -3.91 -39.11
N LEU A 425 14.70 -3.29 -39.77
CA LEU A 425 14.52 -3.38 -41.21
C LEU A 425 15.41 -2.36 -41.92
N PRO A 426 16.04 -2.72 -43.06
CA PRO A 426 16.81 -1.77 -43.85
C PRO A 426 15.89 -0.67 -44.40
N GLU A 427 16.30 0.59 -44.24
CA GLU A 427 15.57 1.74 -44.77
C GLU A 427 15.60 1.72 -46.31
N LEU A 428 14.44 1.91 -46.94
CA LEU A 428 14.33 2.02 -48.39
C LEU A 428 15.06 3.31 -48.86
N PRO A 429 15.91 3.26 -49.89
CA PRO A 429 16.66 4.42 -50.37
C PRO A 429 15.78 5.62 -50.73
N GLU A 430 14.54 5.38 -51.18
CA GLU A 430 13.61 6.45 -51.59
C GLU A 430 12.92 7.17 -50.40
N MET A 431 13.05 6.65 -49.17
CA MET A 431 12.38 7.19 -47.96
C MET A 431 13.31 8.04 -47.08
N GLN A 432 14.59 8.15 -47.41
CA GLN A 432 15.60 8.91 -46.65
C GLN A 432 15.33 10.43 -46.67
N GLU A 433 14.72 10.97 -47.73
CA GLU A 433 14.44 12.41 -47.85
C GLU A 433 13.20 12.87 -47.07
N ILE A 434 12.31 11.94 -46.69
CA ILE A 434 11.01 12.26 -46.07
C ILE A 434 11.10 12.20 -44.54
N HIS A 435 12.05 11.43 -44.00
CA HIS A 435 12.33 11.35 -42.57
C HIS A 435 13.37 12.40 -42.15
N GLU A 436 13.03 13.68 -42.21
CA GLU A 436 13.73 14.69 -41.40
C GLU A 436 13.13 14.65 -39.98
N PRO A 437 13.85 14.16 -38.95
CA PRO A 437 13.34 14.16 -37.57
C PRO A 437 13.04 15.59 -37.06
N ALA A 438 13.58 16.61 -37.73
CA ALA A 438 13.33 18.02 -37.46
C ALA A 438 11.92 18.51 -37.87
N ARG A 439 11.24 17.84 -38.82
CA ARG A 439 9.93 18.30 -39.35
C ARG A 439 8.72 17.58 -38.79
N HIS A 440 8.91 16.43 -38.16
CA HIS A 440 7.85 15.71 -37.45
C HIS A 440 7.97 15.89 -35.94
N GLY A 441 8.03 17.14 -35.49
CA GLY A 441 7.90 17.50 -34.08
C GLY A 441 6.48 17.22 -33.60
N GLY A 442 6.22 15.98 -33.16
CA GLY A 442 4.97 15.60 -32.53
C GLY A 442 4.67 16.50 -31.34
N LEU A 443 3.38 16.82 -31.15
CA LEU A 443 2.83 17.53 -29.98
C LEU A 443 3.36 16.92 -28.66
N SER A 444 4.49 17.39 -28.13
CA SER A 444 5.00 16.81 -26.88
C SER A 444 6.09 17.67 -26.24
N GLY A 445 5.86 18.09 -24.99
CA GLY A 445 6.82 18.80 -24.14
C GLY A 445 7.99 17.94 -23.64
N ILE A 446 8.40 16.92 -24.40
CA ILE A 446 9.54 16.04 -24.13
C ILE A 446 10.81 16.71 -24.67
N ILE A 447 11.83 16.82 -23.81
CA ILE A 447 13.17 17.31 -24.14
C ILE A 447 14.04 16.09 -24.42
N GLU A 448 14.51 15.98 -25.66
CA GLU A 448 15.39 14.89 -26.11
C GLU A 448 16.86 15.14 -25.74
N ASP A 449 17.38 16.36 -26.01
CA ASP A 449 18.73 16.77 -25.62
C ASP A 449 18.70 17.59 -24.31
N TRP A 450 19.16 16.97 -23.22
CA TRP A 450 19.27 17.59 -21.89
C TRP A 450 20.65 17.38 -21.28
N ARG A 451 21.48 18.43 -21.31
CA ARG A 451 22.88 18.43 -20.84
C ARG A 451 23.12 19.46 -19.73
N PRO A 452 22.55 19.27 -18.52
CA PRO A 452 22.61 20.28 -17.46
C PRO A 452 24.04 20.54 -16.95
N GLU A 453 24.95 19.57 -17.11
CA GLU A 453 26.37 19.70 -16.71
C GLU A 453 27.22 20.49 -17.72
N ASP A 454 26.73 20.72 -18.95
CA ASP A 454 27.40 21.55 -19.95
C ASP A 454 27.12 23.03 -19.64
N ARG A 455 28.19 23.79 -19.36
CA ARG A 455 28.07 25.19 -18.94
C ARG A 455 27.41 26.08 -19.98
N GLN A 456 27.74 25.89 -21.26
CA GLN A 456 27.19 26.70 -22.35
C GLN A 456 25.70 26.39 -22.54
N PHE A 457 25.31 25.11 -22.51
CA PHE A 457 23.90 24.70 -22.54
C PHE A 457 23.13 25.23 -21.33
N TRP A 458 23.70 25.16 -20.14
CA TRP A 458 23.06 25.60 -18.91
C TRP A 458 22.78 27.10 -18.91
N GLU A 459 23.76 27.92 -19.30
CA GLU A 459 23.64 29.38 -19.34
C GLU A 459 22.67 29.85 -20.42
N THR A 460 22.60 29.17 -21.58
CA THR A 460 21.76 29.58 -22.72
C THR A 460 20.32 29.07 -22.66
N LYS A 461 20.10 27.83 -22.22
CA LYS A 461 18.78 27.16 -22.30
C LYS A 461 18.39 26.40 -21.04
N GLY A 462 19.32 25.63 -20.46
CA GLY A 462 19.05 24.71 -19.35
C GLY A 462 18.50 25.40 -18.11
N ARG A 463 19.12 26.51 -17.68
CA ARG A 463 18.75 27.23 -16.45
C ARG A 463 17.32 27.77 -16.48
N ALA A 464 16.87 28.31 -17.61
CA ALA A 464 15.51 28.85 -17.74
C ALA A 464 14.45 27.75 -17.64
N ILE A 465 14.68 26.62 -18.32
CA ILE A 465 13.78 25.47 -18.29
C ILE A 465 13.72 24.85 -16.89
N ALA A 466 14.88 24.66 -16.24
CA ALA A 466 14.97 24.10 -14.91
C ALA A 466 14.25 24.97 -13.87
N ASN A 467 14.46 26.29 -13.92
CA ASN A 467 13.79 27.23 -13.03
C ASN A 467 12.28 27.27 -13.25
N ARG A 468 11.81 27.22 -14.50
CA ARG A 468 10.36 27.13 -14.79
C ARG A 468 9.75 25.88 -14.16
N ASN A 469 10.39 24.72 -14.34
CA ASN A 469 9.91 23.47 -13.75
C ASN A 469 9.94 23.51 -12.21
N LEU A 470 10.97 24.08 -11.61
CA LEU A 470 11.08 24.26 -10.15
C LEU A 470 9.95 25.16 -9.60
N TRP A 471 9.76 26.34 -10.19
CA TRP A 471 8.76 27.31 -9.73
C TRP A 471 7.31 26.90 -9.98
N ILE A 472 7.07 25.92 -10.86
CA ILE A 472 5.76 25.26 -10.99
C ILE A 472 5.63 24.09 -10.00
N SER A 473 6.71 23.35 -9.75
CA SER A 473 6.68 22.22 -8.81
C SER A 473 6.47 22.64 -7.36
N ILE A 474 7.07 23.77 -6.93
CA ILE A 474 6.91 24.32 -5.57
C ILE A 474 5.43 24.54 -5.20
N PRO A 475 4.63 25.32 -5.96
CA PRO A 475 3.21 25.53 -5.61
C PRO A 475 2.38 24.24 -5.71
N CYS A 476 2.65 23.36 -6.68
CA CYS A 476 1.99 22.04 -6.74
C CYS A 476 2.26 21.22 -5.47
N LEU A 477 3.51 21.22 -4.99
CA LEU A 477 3.90 20.50 -3.79
C LEU A 477 3.35 21.15 -2.53
N LEU A 478 3.35 22.49 -2.45
CA LEU A 478 2.76 23.25 -1.33
C LEU A 478 1.27 22.90 -1.18
N LEU A 479 0.51 22.92 -2.27
CA LEU A 479 -0.91 22.54 -2.26
C LEU A 479 -1.10 21.07 -1.88
N ALA A 480 -0.19 20.20 -2.30
CA ALA A 480 -0.22 18.79 -1.90
C ALA A 480 -0.06 18.61 -0.38
N PHE A 481 0.85 19.35 0.27
CA PHE A 481 0.97 19.34 1.73
C PHE A 481 -0.22 19.99 2.44
N ALA A 482 -0.81 21.05 1.85
CA ALA A 482 -2.00 21.68 2.40
C ALA A 482 -3.18 20.70 2.44
N VAL A 483 -3.49 20.03 1.32
CA VAL A 483 -4.55 19.02 1.25
C VAL A 483 -4.23 17.80 2.13
N TRP A 484 -2.96 17.39 2.19
CA TRP A 484 -2.54 16.26 3.02
C TRP A 484 -2.81 16.51 4.51
N MET A 485 -2.62 17.74 4.99
CA MET A 485 -2.75 18.11 6.40
C MET A 485 -4.05 18.88 6.73
N VAL A 486 -5.01 18.94 5.80
CA VAL A 486 -6.29 19.65 6.02
C VAL A 486 -7.05 19.13 7.24
N TRP A 487 -6.98 17.81 7.46
CA TRP A 487 -7.60 17.14 8.60
C TRP A 487 -7.05 17.59 9.94
N SER A 488 -5.82 18.12 10.02
CA SER A 488 -5.26 18.64 11.27
C SER A 488 -6.07 19.81 11.86
N VAL A 489 -6.80 20.55 11.02
CA VAL A 489 -7.65 21.67 11.44
C VAL A 489 -9.12 21.26 11.50
N VAL A 490 -9.61 20.56 10.47
CA VAL A 490 -11.04 20.22 10.33
C VAL A 490 -11.55 19.42 11.53
N VAL A 491 -10.80 18.40 11.98
CA VAL A 491 -11.24 17.55 13.12
C VAL A 491 -11.44 18.33 14.42
N ALA A 492 -10.73 19.44 14.60
CA ALA A 492 -10.86 20.27 15.80
C ALA A 492 -12.14 21.13 15.78
N LYS A 493 -12.80 21.27 14.64
CA LYS A 493 -14.03 22.06 14.45
C LYS A 493 -15.27 21.20 14.19
N LEU A 494 -15.12 19.93 13.79
CA LEU A 494 -16.26 19.02 13.54
C LEU A 494 -17.27 18.96 14.71
N PRO A 495 -16.85 18.78 15.99
CA PRO A 495 -17.81 18.72 17.10
C PRO A 495 -18.62 20.01 17.27
N ALA A 496 -18.05 21.15 16.89
CA ALA A 496 -18.68 22.45 17.04
C ALA A 496 -19.84 22.65 16.04
N VAL A 497 -19.86 21.92 14.92
CA VAL A 497 -20.91 21.99 13.88
C VAL A 497 -21.88 20.80 13.92
N GLY A 498 -21.88 20.02 15.00
CA GLY A 498 -22.88 18.97 15.24
C GLY A 498 -22.43 17.53 15.03
N PHE A 499 -21.17 17.27 14.64
CA PHE A 499 -20.66 15.90 14.52
C PHE A 499 -20.30 15.30 15.88
N ASP A 500 -20.99 14.24 16.30
CA ASP A 500 -20.74 13.55 17.57
C ASP A 500 -19.70 12.42 17.42
N TYR A 501 -18.44 12.81 17.22
CA TYR A 501 -17.32 11.87 17.12
C TYR A 501 -16.50 11.81 18.41
N THR A 502 -16.11 10.59 18.80
CA THR A 502 -15.20 10.35 19.91
C THR A 502 -13.82 10.97 19.64
N THR A 503 -13.06 11.28 20.70
CA THR A 503 -11.71 11.81 20.57
C THR A 503 -10.80 10.89 19.75
N ASP A 504 -10.91 9.56 19.93
CA ASP A 504 -10.11 8.61 19.14
C ASP A 504 -10.50 8.65 17.65
N GLN A 505 -11.79 8.77 17.32
CA GLN A 505 -12.25 8.93 15.95
C GLN A 505 -11.70 10.20 15.28
N LEU A 506 -11.62 11.31 16.01
CA LEU A 506 -11.03 12.56 15.51
C LEU A 506 -9.52 12.40 15.26
N PHE A 507 -8.79 11.75 16.17
CA PHE A 507 -7.37 11.44 15.97
C PHE A 507 -7.13 10.46 14.81
N TRP A 508 -8.03 9.52 14.58
CA TRP A 508 -8.01 8.64 13.41
C TRP A 508 -8.12 9.41 12.10
N LEU A 509 -9.05 10.37 12.00
CA LEU A 509 -9.19 11.21 10.82
C LEU A 509 -7.94 12.07 10.57
N ALA A 510 -7.31 12.58 11.63
CA ALA A 510 -6.02 13.29 11.52
C ALA A 510 -4.86 12.37 11.10
N ALA A 511 -4.89 11.09 11.50
CA ALA A 511 -3.82 10.12 11.26
C ALA A 511 -3.85 9.46 9.87
N LEU A 512 -5.05 9.15 9.36
CA LEU A 512 -5.23 8.36 8.13
C LEU A 512 -4.54 8.92 6.87
N PRO A 513 -4.51 10.24 6.61
CA PRO A 513 -3.79 10.77 5.46
C PRO A 513 -2.30 10.39 5.52
N GLY A 514 -1.74 10.27 6.74
CA GLY A 514 -0.38 9.82 6.97
C GLY A 514 -0.13 8.38 6.50
N LEU A 515 -1.08 7.48 6.73
CA LEU A 515 -0.99 6.06 6.37
C LEU A 515 -1.00 5.86 4.85
N SER A 516 -1.99 6.43 4.17
CA SER A 516 -2.08 6.35 2.70
C SER A 516 -0.95 7.13 2.04
N GLY A 517 -0.60 8.32 2.53
CA GLY A 517 0.49 9.12 1.98
C GLY A 517 1.85 8.45 2.09
N ALA A 518 2.18 7.84 3.22
CA ALA A 518 3.42 7.07 3.38
C ALA A 518 3.49 5.88 2.42
N THR A 519 2.38 5.16 2.28
CA THR A 519 2.27 4.00 1.38
C THR A 519 2.42 4.42 -0.08
N LEU A 520 1.72 5.49 -0.50
CA LEU A 520 1.76 6.00 -1.87
C LEU A 520 3.11 6.60 -2.24
N ARG A 521 3.85 7.21 -1.30
CA ARG A 521 5.21 7.71 -1.53
C ARG A 521 6.16 6.65 -2.10
N ILE A 522 6.02 5.40 -1.64
CA ILE A 522 6.82 4.28 -2.16
C ILE A 522 6.59 4.12 -3.66
N PHE A 523 5.35 4.26 -4.14
CA PHE A 523 5.01 4.07 -5.54
C PHE A 523 5.24 5.33 -6.39
N TYR A 524 4.96 6.52 -5.85
CA TYR A 524 4.99 7.79 -6.57
C TYR A 524 6.38 8.16 -7.09
N SER A 525 7.45 7.80 -6.37
CA SER A 525 8.83 7.99 -6.86
C SER A 525 9.09 7.27 -8.19
N PHE A 526 8.37 6.18 -8.47
CA PHE A 526 8.53 5.40 -9.70
C PHE A 526 7.65 5.89 -10.85
N MET A 527 6.70 6.78 -10.59
CA MET A 527 5.74 7.21 -11.61
C MET A 527 6.36 8.24 -12.57
N VAL A 528 7.31 9.05 -12.09
CA VAL A 528 7.99 10.08 -12.91
C VAL A 528 8.78 9.45 -14.06
N PRO A 529 9.62 8.42 -13.85
CA PRO A 529 10.30 7.73 -14.98
C PRO A 529 9.36 7.02 -15.96
N ILE A 530 8.12 6.70 -15.55
CA ILE A 530 7.14 5.97 -16.37
C ILE A 530 6.32 6.93 -17.23
N PHE A 531 5.73 7.94 -16.61
CA PHE A 531 4.76 8.85 -17.24
C PHE A 531 5.36 10.19 -17.67
N GLY A 532 6.56 10.53 -17.19
CA GLY A 532 7.14 11.86 -17.32
C GLY A 532 6.72 12.78 -16.16
N GLY A 533 7.58 13.74 -15.84
CA GLY A 533 7.40 14.69 -14.75
C GLY A 533 6.21 15.64 -14.94
N ARG A 534 5.98 16.10 -16.17
CA ARG A 534 4.91 17.04 -16.53
C ARG A 534 3.54 16.40 -16.36
N LEU A 535 3.33 15.27 -17.04
CA LEU A 535 2.06 14.52 -16.99
C LEU A 535 1.75 14.09 -15.55
N TRP A 536 2.74 13.51 -14.86
CA TRP A 536 2.52 13.01 -13.51
C TRP A 536 2.25 14.14 -12.50
N THR A 537 2.98 15.26 -12.56
CA THR A 537 2.73 16.40 -11.65
C THR A 537 1.33 16.98 -11.87
N ALA A 538 0.88 17.09 -13.13
CA ALA A 538 -0.48 17.55 -13.43
C ALA A 538 -1.54 16.56 -12.90
N ALA A 539 -1.41 15.26 -13.22
CA ALA A 539 -2.38 14.25 -12.80
C ALA A 539 -2.44 14.09 -11.27
N SER A 540 -1.29 14.06 -10.60
CA SER A 540 -1.22 13.94 -9.14
C SER A 540 -1.74 15.18 -8.42
N THR A 541 -1.54 16.39 -8.96
CA THR A 541 -2.15 17.62 -8.42
C THR A 541 -3.67 17.64 -8.64
N ALA A 542 -4.13 17.27 -9.83
CA ALA A 542 -5.57 17.21 -10.15
C ALA A 542 -6.32 16.21 -9.27
N SER A 543 -5.69 15.09 -8.92
CA SER A 543 -6.30 14.07 -8.07
C SER A 543 -6.70 14.60 -6.68
N LEU A 544 -6.06 15.66 -6.20
CA LEU A 544 -6.35 16.31 -4.92
C LEU A 544 -7.66 17.11 -4.94
N LEU A 545 -8.23 17.38 -6.12
CA LEU A 545 -9.55 18.00 -6.24
C LEU A 545 -10.64 17.11 -5.63
N VAL A 546 -10.50 15.78 -5.75
CA VAL A 546 -11.48 14.82 -5.24
C VAL A 546 -11.65 14.95 -3.72
N PRO A 547 -10.60 14.81 -2.88
CA PRO A 547 -10.76 15.02 -1.44
C PRO A 547 -11.10 16.47 -1.08
N ALA A 548 -10.61 17.49 -1.82
CA ALA A 548 -10.92 18.89 -1.52
C ALA A 548 -12.41 19.22 -1.68
N PHE A 549 -13.04 18.80 -2.79
CA PHE A 549 -14.48 18.90 -2.99
C PHE A 549 -15.24 18.02 -2.00
N GLY A 550 -14.81 16.76 -1.85
CA GLY A 550 -15.47 15.79 -0.98
C GLY A 550 -15.56 16.27 0.46
N ILE A 551 -14.48 16.83 1.02
CA ILE A 551 -14.50 17.44 2.35
C ILE A 551 -15.44 18.65 2.39
N GLY A 552 -15.35 19.55 1.40
CA GLY A 552 -16.19 20.75 1.36
C GLY A 552 -17.68 20.44 1.40
N TYR A 553 -18.15 19.38 0.73
CA TYR A 553 -19.54 18.94 0.81
C TYR A 553 -19.86 18.13 2.08
N ALA A 554 -19.00 17.17 2.44
CA ALA A 554 -19.24 16.25 3.55
C ALA A 554 -19.35 16.97 4.91
N VAL A 555 -18.61 18.05 5.13
CA VAL A 555 -18.66 18.76 6.42
C VAL A 555 -19.91 19.60 6.62
N GLN A 556 -20.73 19.82 5.59
CA GLN A 556 -21.94 20.64 5.68
C GLN A 556 -23.09 19.90 6.37
N ASP A 557 -23.10 18.57 6.32
CA ASP A 557 -24.17 17.71 6.81
C ASP A 557 -23.69 16.86 8.01
N PRO A 558 -24.16 17.14 9.24
CA PRO A 558 -23.83 16.38 10.45
C PRO A 558 -24.19 14.88 10.38
N ASP A 559 -25.15 14.50 9.53
CA ASP A 559 -25.54 13.10 9.32
C ASP A 559 -24.58 12.35 8.39
N THR A 560 -23.54 13.03 7.88
CA THR A 560 -22.53 12.40 7.03
C THR A 560 -21.82 11.26 7.78
N PRO A 561 -21.84 10.01 7.25
CA PRO A 561 -21.24 8.86 7.91
C PRO A 561 -19.74 9.03 8.16
N TYR A 562 -19.28 8.63 9.35
CA TYR A 562 -17.87 8.65 9.74
C TYR A 562 -16.95 7.96 8.71
N GLN A 563 -17.41 6.88 8.10
CA GLN A 563 -16.66 6.11 7.12
C GLN A 563 -16.42 6.90 5.83
N LEU A 564 -17.31 7.82 5.43
CA LEU A 564 -17.04 8.71 4.31
C LEU A 564 -15.86 9.63 4.62
N PHE A 565 -15.78 10.15 5.85
CA PHE A 565 -14.62 10.92 6.29
C PHE A 565 -13.34 10.08 6.36
N LEU A 566 -13.41 8.80 6.72
CA LEU A 566 -12.25 7.89 6.62
C LEU A 566 -11.74 7.78 5.18
N VAL A 567 -12.64 7.63 4.20
CA VAL A 567 -12.28 7.57 2.77
C VAL A 567 -11.67 8.89 2.32
N LEU A 568 -12.28 10.02 2.66
CA LEU A 568 -11.75 11.35 2.31
C LEU A 568 -10.39 11.62 2.97
N ALA A 569 -10.18 11.19 4.21
CA ALA A 569 -8.91 11.25 4.91
C ALA A 569 -7.84 10.37 4.23
N LEU A 570 -8.18 9.16 3.81
CA LEU A 570 -7.28 8.32 3.02
C LEU A 570 -6.92 8.98 1.67
N LEU A 571 -7.89 9.61 0.99
CA LEU A 571 -7.66 10.32 -0.27
C LEU A 571 -6.79 11.57 -0.09
N CYS A 572 -6.87 12.29 1.03
CA CYS A 572 -5.92 13.37 1.34
C CYS A 572 -4.46 12.90 1.35
N GLY A 573 -4.20 11.62 1.64
CA GLY A 573 -2.87 11.04 1.56
C GLY A 573 -2.27 11.00 0.14
N LEU A 574 -3.07 11.16 -0.93
CA LEU A 574 -2.55 11.39 -2.29
C LEU A 574 -1.54 12.55 -2.28
N GLY A 575 -1.82 13.62 -1.52
CA GLY A 575 -0.93 14.77 -1.38
C GLY A 575 0.41 14.42 -0.72
N GLY A 576 0.39 13.49 0.23
CA GLY A 576 1.60 12.93 0.82
C GLY A 576 2.49 12.22 -0.20
N GLY A 577 1.89 11.51 -1.17
CA GLY A 577 2.59 10.85 -2.28
C GLY A 577 3.38 11.81 -3.18
N ASN A 578 2.83 13.00 -3.45
CA ASN A 578 3.40 13.98 -4.37
C ASN A 578 4.82 14.43 -4.02
N PHE A 579 5.21 14.37 -2.74
CA PHE A 579 6.57 14.69 -2.30
C PHE A 579 7.62 13.83 -2.99
N ALA A 580 7.40 12.50 -3.03
CA ALA A 580 8.38 11.57 -3.59
C ALA A 580 8.55 11.79 -5.09
N SER A 581 7.45 11.98 -5.83
CA SER A 581 7.50 12.27 -7.26
C SER A 581 8.07 13.64 -7.58
N SER A 582 7.68 14.69 -6.86
CA SER A 582 8.18 16.06 -7.08
C SER A 582 9.70 16.13 -6.89
N MET A 583 10.22 15.54 -5.80
CA MET A 583 11.66 15.50 -5.53
C MET A 583 12.42 14.69 -6.58
N SER A 584 11.90 13.53 -6.97
CA SER A 584 12.50 12.72 -8.03
C SER A 584 12.55 13.50 -9.34
N ASN A 585 11.48 14.20 -9.71
CA ASN A 585 11.39 14.96 -10.95
C ASN A 585 12.40 16.11 -11.00
N ILE A 586 12.39 16.99 -10.00
CA ILE A 586 13.26 18.17 -9.95
C ILE A 586 14.74 17.80 -9.96
N SER A 587 15.10 16.63 -9.41
CA SER A 587 16.49 16.16 -9.40
C SER A 587 17.11 15.96 -10.79
N PHE A 588 16.30 15.77 -11.84
CA PHE A 588 16.77 15.62 -13.22
C PHE A 588 17.03 16.97 -13.93
N PHE A 589 16.45 18.06 -13.43
CA PHE A 589 16.53 19.38 -14.08
C PHE A 589 17.76 20.20 -13.69
N PHE A 590 18.46 19.87 -12.59
CA PHE A 590 19.56 20.71 -12.11
C PHE A 590 20.91 19.99 -12.18
N PRO A 591 22.01 20.70 -12.51
CA PRO A 591 23.36 20.16 -12.45
C PRO A 591 23.75 19.82 -11.02
N LYS A 592 24.73 18.91 -10.86
CA LYS A 592 25.21 18.46 -9.55
C LYS A 592 25.48 19.60 -8.57
N ALA A 593 26.09 20.69 -9.04
CA ALA A 593 26.45 21.84 -8.20
C ALA A 593 25.25 22.61 -7.62
N GLN A 594 24.09 22.62 -8.30
CA GLN A 594 22.90 23.38 -7.87
C GLN A 594 21.74 22.48 -7.41
N LYS A 595 21.85 21.16 -7.63
CA LYS A 595 20.82 20.18 -7.31
C LYS A 595 20.43 20.17 -5.83
N GLY A 596 21.41 20.24 -4.93
CA GLY A 596 21.15 20.26 -3.48
C GLY A 596 20.25 21.44 -3.08
N ASN A 597 20.56 22.64 -3.57
CA ASN A 597 19.80 23.85 -3.29
C ASN A 597 18.39 23.81 -3.90
N ALA A 598 18.25 23.34 -5.15
CA ALA A 598 16.95 23.21 -5.80
C ALA A 598 16.03 22.23 -5.06
N LEU A 599 16.57 21.07 -4.65
CA LEU A 599 15.84 20.08 -3.86
C LEU A 599 15.48 20.60 -2.46
N ALA A 600 16.41 21.32 -1.81
CA ALA A 600 16.16 21.94 -0.51
C ALA A 600 15.06 22.99 -0.58
N LEU A 601 15.07 23.85 -1.62
CA LEU A 601 14.04 24.88 -1.82
C LEU A 601 12.67 24.24 -2.10
N ASN A 602 12.63 23.25 -3.01
CA ASN A 602 11.40 22.55 -3.35
C ASN A 602 10.78 21.85 -2.13
N ALA A 603 11.57 21.09 -1.39
CA ALA A 603 11.11 20.42 -0.17
C ALA A 603 10.74 21.41 0.96
N GLY A 604 11.56 22.45 1.15
CA GLY A 604 11.36 23.45 2.20
C GLY A 604 10.08 24.24 2.00
N LEU A 605 9.90 24.84 0.82
CA LEU A 605 8.69 25.60 0.49
C LEU A 605 7.47 24.69 0.31
N GLY A 606 7.66 23.46 -0.16
CA GLY A 606 6.59 22.45 -0.19
C GLY A 606 6.04 22.15 1.21
N ASN A 607 6.91 21.92 2.20
CA ASN A 607 6.51 21.65 3.58
C ASN A 607 5.76 22.82 4.23
N LEU A 608 5.95 24.06 3.77
CA LEU A 608 5.17 25.21 4.24
C LEU A 608 3.67 25.06 3.99
N GLY A 609 3.26 24.20 3.05
CA GLY A 609 1.85 23.88 2.82
C GLY A 609 1.11 23.46 4.10
N VAL A 610 1.80 22.80 5.03
CA VAL A 610 1.24 22.40 6.34
C VAL A 610 0.92 23.62 7.21
N SER A 611 1.85 24.57 7.33
CA SER A 611 1.58 25.82 8.04
C SER A 611 0.55 26.69 7.32
N VAL A 612 0.55 26.70 5.98
CA VAL A 612 -0.40 27.48 5.19
C VAL A 612 -1.82 26.97 5.40
N VAL A 613 -2.08 25.66 5.39
CA VAL A 613 -3.42 25.13 5.69
C VAL A 613 -3.83 25.43 7.13
N GLN A 614 -2.92 25.31 8.09
CA GLN A 614 -3.20 25.60 9.50
C GLN A 614 -3.41 27.09 9.81
N PHE A 615 -2.92 27.98 8.95
CA PHE A 615 -3.13 29.42 9.06
C PHE A 615 -4.38 29.88 8.30
N VAL A 616 -4.51 29.45 7.04
CA VAL A 616 -5.57 29.91 6.13
C VAL A 616 -6.93 29.32 6.53
N VAL A 617 -7.02 28.03 6.87
CA VAL A 617 -8.31 27.38 7.16
C VAL A 617 -9.04 28.04 8.32
N PRO A 618 -8.43 28.27 9.50
CA PRO A 618 -9.10 28.96 10.60
C PRO A 618 -9.63 30.35 10.25
N LEU A 619 -9.00 31.05 9.30
CA LEU A 619 -9.42 32.38 8.84
C LEU A 619 -10.56 32.31 7.82
N VAL A 620 -10.48 31.41 6.83
CA VAL A 620 -11.49 31.37 5.76
C VAL A 620 -12.81 30.76 6.19
N ILE A 621 -12.81 29.91 7.24
CA ILE A 621 -14.06 29.33 7.75
C ILE A 621 -14.92 30.36 8.52
N THR A 622 -14.40 31.55 8.87
CA THR A 622 -15.18 32.59 9.56
C THR A 622 -15.89 33.54 8.60
N THR A 623 -15.75 33.35 7.28
CA THR A 623 -16.29 34.26 6.26
C THR A 623 -16.95 33.51 5.11
N SER A 624 -17.90 34.15 4.43
CA SER A 624 -18.58 33.58 3.25
C SER A 624 -17.75 33.78 1.97
N VAL A 625 -16.59 33.13 1.88
CA VAL A 625 -15.63 33.32 0.77
C VAL A 625 -16.23 33.03 -0.61
N PHE A 626 -17.06 31.98 -0.71
CA PHE A 626 -17.64 31.51 -1.96
C PHE A 626 -19.11 31.91 -2.18
N GLY A 627 -19.67 32.74 -1.28
CA GLY A 627 -21.07 33.15 -1.34
C GLY A 627 -22.04 31.96 -1.45
N ALA A 628 -23.07 32.10 -2.28
CA ALA A 628 -24.07 31.05 -2.48
C ALA A 628 -23.50 29.75 -3.08
N VAL A 629 -22.39 29.80 -3.82
CA VAL A 629 -21.78 28.62 -4.46
C VAL A 629 -21.13 27.70 -3.42
N GLY A 630 -20.70 28.25 -2.28
CA GLY A 630 -20.11 27.50 -1.18
C GLY A 630 -21.11 26.85 -0.22
N GLY A 631 -22.40 27.14 -0.34
CA GLY A 631 -23.41 26.68 0.63
C GLY A 631 -23.57 27.61 1.84
N GLU A 632 -24.56 27.32 2.67
CA GLU A 632 -24.93 28.15 3.82
C GLU A 632 -23.97 27.99 5.01
N ALA A 633 -24.04 28.92 5.96
CA ALA A 633 -23.27 28.86 7.19
C ALA A 633 -23.87 27.86 8.17
N GLN A 634 -23.03 27.09 8.84
CA GLN A 634 -23.42 26.25 9.96
C GLN A 634 -23.47 27.08 11.24
N THR A 635 -24.40 26.75 12.14
CA THR A 635 -24.56 27.46 13.42
C THR A 635 -23.82 26.70 14.51
N LEU A 636 -22.92 27.38 15.22
CA LEU A 636 -22.16 26.87 16.36
C LEU A 636 -23.03 26.84 17.62
N SER A 637 -22.60 26.08 18.63
CA SER A 637 -23.31 25.97 19.92
C SER A 637 -23.42 27.29 20.70
N ASP A 638 -22.58 28.28 20.40
CA ASP A 638 -22.62 29.63 20.96
C ASP A 638 -23.47 30.62 20.12
N GLY A 639 -24.13 30.14 19.05
CA GLY A 639 -24.95 30.93 18.15
C GLY A 639 -24.18 31.66 17.04
N SER A 640 -22.85 31.58 17.03
CA SER A 640 -22.03 32.15 15.95
C SER A 640 -22.09 31.30 14.67
N ARG A 641 -21.70 31.89 13.53
CA ARG A 641 -21.77 31.24 12.21
C ARG A 641 -20.40 30.86 11.69
N ILE A 642 -20.29 29.68 11.10
CA ILE A 642 -19.06 29.15 10.51
C ILE A 642 -19.32 28.50 9.14
N TRP A 643 -18.37 28.62 8.23
CA TRP A 643 -18.38 28.00 6.90
C TRP A 643 -17.30 26.91 6.83
N LEU A 644 -17.50 25.80 7.55
CA LEU A 644 -16.47 24.74 7.64
C LEU A 644 -16.12 24.14 6.27
N GLN A 645 -17.04 24.18 5.31
CA GLN A 645 -16.83 23.78 3.91
C GLN A 645 -15.65 24.51 3.25
N ASN A 646 -15.35 25.74 3.67
CA ASN A 646 -14.25 26.52 3.11
C ASN A 646 -12.90 25.85 3.38
N ALA A 647 -12.79 25.00 4.40
CA ALA A 647 -11.60 24.21 4.67
C ALA A 647 -11.21 23.30 3.49
N GLY A 648 -12.20 22.78 2.74
CA GLY A 648 -12.00 22.01 1.51
C GLY A 648 -11.95 22.88 0.27
N PHE A 649 -12.96 23.73 0.07
CA PHE A 649 -13.13 24.49 -1.17
C PHE A 649 -12.04 25.53 -1.45
N ILE A 650 -11.40 26.09 -0.41
CA ILE A 650 -10.38 27.14 -0.60
C ILE A 650 -9.22 26.69 -1.50
N TRP A 651 -8.90 25.39 -1.50
CA TRP A 651 -7.78 24.84 -2.28
C TRP A 651 -8.13 24.57 -3.74
N VAL A 652 -9.42 24.43 -4.08
CA VAL A 652 -9.89 24.00 -5.41
C VAL A 652 -9.40 24.93 -6.54
N PRO A 653 -9.56 26.27 -6.45
CA PRO A 653 -9.10 27.15 -7.53
C PRO A 653 -7.59 27.06 -7.75
N PHE A 654 -6.82 26.98 -6.66
CA PHE A 654 -5.36 26.89 -6.74
C PHE A 654 -4.90 25.53 -7.30
N LEU A 655 -5.58 24.44 -6.95
CA LEU A 655 -5.33 23.11 -7.50
C LEU A 655 -5.60 23.06 -9.01
N ILE A 656 -6.69 23.66 -9.47
CA ILE A 656 -6.99 23.77 -10.92
C ILE A 656 -5.90 24.56 -11.63
N LEU A 657 -5.54 25.74 -11.12
CA LEU A 657 -4.51 26.59 -11.71
C LEU A 657 -3.13 25.91 -11.71
N ALA A 658 -2.74 25.26 -10.61
CA ALA A 658 -1.48 24.52 -10.51
C ALA A 658 -1.45 23.31 -11.46
N THR A 659 -2.59 22.62 -11.64
CA THR A 659 -2.72 21.51 -12.59
C THR A 659 -2.52 21.98 -14.03
N LEU A 660 -3.16 23.08 -14.41
CA LEU A 660 -3.00 23.69 -15.74
C LEU A 660 -1.55 24.18 -15.94
N ALA A 661 -0.97 24.85 -14.93
CA ALA A 661 0.42 25.28 -14.97
C ALA A 661 1.40 24.11 -15.11
N ALA A 662 1.17 22.99 -14.41
CA ALA A 662 1.97 21.78 -14.57
C ALA A 662 1.81 21.19 -15.97
N TRP A 663 0.58 21.10 -16.48
CA TRP A 663 0.29 20.49 -17.78
C TRP A 663 0.94 21.24 -18.95
N PHE A 664 0.83 22.57 -18.95
CA PHE A 664 1.29 23.44 -20.04
C PHE A 664 2.71 24.00 -19.83
N GLY A 665 3.18 24.12 -18.58
CA GLY A 665 4.43 24.81 -18.25
C GLY A 665 5.61 23.91 -17.89
N MET A 666 5.39 22.66 -17.46
CA MET A 666 6.46 21.72 -17.15
C MET A 666 6.93 20.94 -18.38
N ASN A 667 8.05 20.24 -18.25
CA ASN A 667 8.66 19.44 -19.31
C ASN A 667 8.93 18.00 -18.86
N ASP A 668 9.08 17.11 -19.85
CA ASP A 668 9.51 15.74 -19.64
C ASP A 668 10.94 15.57 -20.19
N ILE A 669 11.81 14.80 -19.52
CA ILE A 669 13.19 14.57 -19.97
C ILE A 669 13.32 13.11 -20.46
N ALA A 670 13.71 12.92 -21.71
CA ALA A 670 13.77 11.59 -22.34
C ALA A 670 14.76 10.63 -21.63
N SER A 671 15.87 11.18 -21.11
CA SER A 671 16.95 10.43 -20.43
C SER A 671 16.65 10.07 -18.97
N ALA A 672 15.52 10.49 -18.39
CA ALA A 672 15.18 10.29 -16.98
C ALA A 672 14.69 8.85 -16.63
N ARG A 673 15.07 7.83 -17.41
CA ARG A 673 14.66 6.42 -17.19
C ARG A 673 15.73 5.67 -16.41
N ALA A 674 15.54 5.52 -15.09
CA ALA A 674 16.34 4.59 -14.28
C ALA A 674 15.61 3.25 -14.14
N SER A 675 16.32 2.13 -14.25
CA SER A 675 15.73 0.80 -14.06
C SER A 675 15.49 0.50 -12.57
N PHE A 676 14.33 -0.06 -12.22
CA PHE A 676 13.98 -0.40 -10.83
C PHE A 676 14.97 -1.40 -10.21
N ALA A 677 15.50 -2.32 -11.02
CA ALA A 677 16.49 -3.31 -10.58
C ALA A 677 17.72 -2.64 -9.97
N GLU A 678 18.19 -1.53 -10.56
CA GLU A 678 19.33 -0.76 -10.07
C GLU A 678 19.04 -0.01 -8.76
N GLN A 679 17.79 0.39 -8.51
CA GLN A 679 17.41 1.08 -7.27
C GLN A 679 17.15 0.08 -6.11
N SER A 680 16.74 -1.15 -6.42
CA SER A 680 16.42 -2.17 -5.40
C SER A 680 17.61 -2.64 -4.54
N VAL A 681 18.84 -2.32 -4.95
CA VAL A 681 20.07 -2.63 -4.18
C VAL A 681 20.03 -2.04 -2.76
N ILE A 682 19.33 -0.91 -2.57
CA ILE A 682 19.20 -0.23 -1.27
C ILE A 682 18.61 -1.12 -0.18
N PHE A 683 17.76 -2.09 -0.52
CA PHE A 683 17.14 -3.00 0.45
C PHE A 683 18.15 -3.95 1.11
N LYS A 684 19.29 -4.20 0.45
CA LYS A 684 20.41 -4.99 0.99
C LYS A 684 21.33 -4.15 1.87
N ARG A 685 21.20 -2.83 1.89
CA ARG A 685 22.09 -1.92 2.63
C ARG A 685 21.61 -1.80 4.08
N ARG A 686 22.46 -2.17 5.04
CA ARG A 686 22.16 -2.00 6.48
C ARG A 686 21.87 -0.54 6.83
N HIS A 687 22.66 0.39 6.28
CA HIS A 687 22.51 1.82 6.54
C HIS A 687 21.17 2.38 6.06
N ASN A 688 20.57 1.83 4.99
CA ASN A 688 19.24 2.24 4.55
C ASN A 688 18.20 2.08 5.67
N TRP A 689 18.16 0.92 6.31
CA TRP A 689 17.20 0.64 7.40
C TRP A 689 17.46 1.47 8.66
N ILE A 690 18.72 1.72 8.99
CA ILE A 690 19.07 2.62 10.12
C ILE A 690 18.59 4.03 9.81
N MET A 691 18.80 4.52 8.59
CA MET A 691 18.35 5.86 8.19
C MET A 691 16.83 5.96 8.14
N CYS A 692 16.10 4.91 7.74
CA CYS A 692 14.65 4.84 7.90
C CYS A 692 14.21 5.09 9.35
N TRP A 693 14.87 4.44 10.31
CA TRP A 693 14.57 4.61 11.73
C TRP A 693 14.85 6.03 12.22
N LEU A 694 16.04 6.57 11.92
CA LEU A 694 16.42 7.93 12.33
C LEU A 694 15.54 9.00 11.68
N TYR A 695 15.24 8.87 10.38
CA TYR A 695 14.40 9.84 9.69
C TYR A 695 12.94 9.78 10.13
N THR A 696 12.46 8.62 10.60
CA THR A 696 11.17 8.52 11.30
C THR A 696 11.18 9.33 12.59
N GLY A 697 12.30 9.32 13.32
CA GLY A 697 12.54 10.17 14.48
C GLY A 697 12.48 11.67 14.20
N THR A 698 12.89 12.14 13.03
CA THR A 698 12.90 13.57 12.69
C THR A 698 11.68 13.96 11.86
N PHE A 699 11.60 13.50 10.61
CA PHE A 699 10.53 13.88 9.68
C PHE A 699 9.20 13.29 10.10
N GLY A 700 9.19 12.03 10.56
CA GLY A 700 7.98 11.40 11.08
C GLY A 700 7.40 12.16 12.26
N SER A 701 8.27 12.64 13.15
CA SER A 701 7.88 13.51 14.26
C SER A 701 7.36 14.87 13.81
N PHE A 702 8.05 15.55 12.89
CA PHE A 702 7.60 16.82 12.32
C PHE A 702 6.16 16.72 11.78
N ILE A 703 5.91 15.73 10.92
CA ILE A 703 4.62 15.60 10.25
C ILE A 703 3.54 15.03 11.19
N GLY A 704 3.90 14.12 12.10
CA GLY A 704 2.98 13.56 13.08
C GLY A 704 2.55 14.58 14.13
N TYR A 705 3.47 15.40 14.63
CA TYR A 705 3.11 16.54 15.45
C TYR A 705 2.27 17.54 14.67
N SER A 706 2.61 17.84 13.42
CA SER A 706 1.77 18.73 12.59
C SER A 706 0.32 18.25 12.50
N ALA A 707 0.09 16.94 12.34
CA ALA A 707 -1.24 16.35 12.24
C ALA A 707 -2.01 16.37 13.58
N GLY A 708 -1.36 16.00 14.69
CA GLY A 708 -2.02 15.83 15.99
C GLY A 708 -2.03 17.06 16.90
N PHE A 709 -1.09 18.00 16.73
CA PHE A 709 -0.89 19.13 17.63
C PHE A 709 -2.09 20.06 17.78
N PRO A 710 -2.83 20.44 16.72
CA PRO A 710 -3.99 21.33 16.87
C PRO A 710 -5.09 20.69 17.74
N LEU A 711 -5.38 19.40 17.51
CA LEU A 711 -6.37 18.65 18.29
C LEU A 711 -5.87 18.40 19.73
N LEU A 712 -4.58 18.11 19.91
CA LEU A 712 -3.99 17.93 21.24
C LEU A 712 -4.10 19.22 22.08
N MET A 713 -3.77 20.39 21.50
CA MET A 713 -3.95 21.65 22.21
C MET A 713 -5.41 21.89 22.60
N LYS A 714 -6.35 21.64 21.69
CA LYS A 714 -7.78 21.85 21.96
C LYS A 714 -8.32 20.92 23.05
N THR A 715 -7.85 19.68 23.10
CA THR A 715 -8.28 18.71 24.10
C THR A 715 -7.66 18.95 25.48
N GLN A 716 -6.39 19.37 25.53
CA GLN A 716 -5.69 19.58 26.81
C GLN A 716 -5.89 20.98 27.40
N PHE A 717 -6.12 22.00 26.56
CA PHE A 717 -6.31 23.39 26.95
C PHE A 717 -7.57 23.99 26.29
N PRO A 718 -8.78 23.52 26.64
CA PRO A 718 -10.02 23.83 25.92
C PRO A 718 -10.43 25.31 25.98
N THR A 719 -9.99 26.02 27.02
CA THR A 719 -10.27 27.45 27.28
C THR A 719 -9.41 28.41 26.46
N VAL A 720 -8.31 27.93 25.90
CA VAL A 720 -7.45 28.72 25.01
C VAL A 720 -7.92 28.52 23.57
N ASP A 721 -8.08 29.60 22.82
CA ASP A 721 -8.26 29.50 21.36
C ASP A 721 -6.92 29.15 20.69
N ALA A 722 -6.49 27.90 20.87
CA ALA A 722 -5.15 27.46 20.52
C ALA A 722 -4.95 27.25 19.01
N LEU A 723 -6.03 27.14 18.23
CA LEU A 723 -5.95 26.88 16.79
C LEU A 723 -5.29 28.03 16.03
N GLN A 724 -5.45 29.28 16.49
CA GLN A 724 -4.78 30.44 15.90
C GLN A 724 -3.25 30.37 15.98
N PHE A 725 -2.70 29.57 16.89
CA PHE A 725 -1.25 29.40 17.08
C PHE A 725 -0.70 28.12 16.46
N ALA A 726 -1.56 27.19 16.05
CA ALA A 726 -1.15 25.86 15.58
C ALA A 726 -0.16 25.91 14.42
N PHE A 727 -0.39 26.84 13.47
CA PHE A 727 0.44 26.99 12.27
C PHE A 727 1.91 27.30 12.56
N LEU A 728 2.22 27.91 13.72
CA LEU A 728 3.58 28.29 14.10
C LEU A 728 4.49 27.08 14.26
N GLY A 729 3.96 25.94 14.73
CA GLY A 729 4.73 24.71 14.88
C GLY A 729 5.31 24.24 13.55
N PRO A 730 4.47 23.85 12.58
CA PRO A 730 4.94 23.43 11.27
C PRO A 730 5.75 24.51 10.53
N LEU A 731 5.44 25.80 10.74
CA LEU A 731 6.21 26.91 10.17
C LEU A 731 7.65 26.89 10.70
N VAL A 732 7.84 26.84 12.02
CA VAL A 732 9.16 26.77 12.67
C VAL A 732 9.92 25.53 12.18
N GLY A 733 9.27 24.37 12.09
CA GLY A 733 9.90 23.15 11.60
C GLY A 733 10.29 23.19 10.11
N ALA A 734 9.46 23.78 9.25
CA ALA A 734 9.75 23.91 7.82
C ALA A 734 10.86 24.94 7.56
N VAL A 735 10.82 26.09 8.23
CA VAL A 735 11.84 27.15 8.12
C VAL A 735 13.18 26.66 8.67
N SER A 736 13.19 26.05 9.85
CA SER A 736 14.43 25.50 10.42
C SER A 736 15.05 24.42 9.52
N ARG A 737 14.24 23.56 8.88
CA ARG A 737 14.74 22.61 7.87
C ARG A 737 15.46 23.32 6.71
N ALA A 738 14.89 24.39 6.18
CA ALA A 738 15.49 25.14 5.07
C ALA A 738 16.75 25.90 5.48
N MET A 739 16.77 26.47 6.69
CA MET A 739 17.83 27.38 7.14
C MET A 739 19.02 26.71 7.85
N THR A 740 18.95 25.43 8.21
CA THR A 740 19.96 24.79 9.08
C THR A 740 20.79 23.71 8.39
N GLY A 741 20.68 23.55 7.06
CA GLY A 741 21.54 22.63 6.29
C GLY A 741 23.03 22.87 6.52
N TRP A 742 23.46 24.14 6.50
CA TRP A 742 24.85 24.55 6.73
C TRP A 742 25.41 24.14 8.10
N VAL A 743 24.55 23.98 9.11
CA VAL A 743 24.98 23.54 10.45
C VAL A 743 25.53 22.11 10.37
N SER A 744 24.90 21.26 9.56
CA SER A 744 25.34 19.90 9.32
C SER A 744 26.61 19.84 8.48
N ASP A 745 26.75 20.78 7.53
CA ASP A 745 27.98 20.91 6.74
C ASP A 745 29.17 21.37 7.60
N ARG A 746 28.93 22.26 8.59
CA ARG A 746 29.99 22.79 9.46
C ARG A 746 30.37 21.85 10.61
N TYR A 747 29.40 21.22 11.26
CA TYR A 747 29.63 20.45 12.49
C TYR A 747 29.52 18.93 12.32
N GLY A 748 29.12 18.46 11.14
CA GLY A 748 28.90 17.05 10.82
C GLY A 748 27.44 16.62 11.05
N GLY A 749 26.81 16.04 10.03
CA GLY A 749 25.40 15.63 10.08
C GLY A 749 25.07 14.61 11.18
N GLY A 750 25.97 13.67 11.48
CA GLY A 750 25.81 12.69 12.55
C GLY A 750 25.81 13.32 13.94
N ARG A 751 26.75 14.24 14.21
CA ARG A 751 26.82 14.97 15.48
C ARG A 751 25.61 15.87 15.71
N VAL A 752 25.17 16.58 14.68
CA VAL A 752 23.95 17.42 14.76
C VAL A 752 22.74 16.55 15.03
N THR A 753 22.59 15.44 14.30
CA THR A 753 21.47 14.49 14.50
C THR A 753 21.43 13.92 15.92
N PHE A 754 22.59 13.59 16.51
CA PHE A 754 22.66 13.11 17.89
C PHE A 754 22.07 14.13 18.89
N TRP A 755 22.51 15.39 18.81
CA TRP A 755 22.02 16.44 19.71
C TRP A 755 20.58 16.84 19.46
N VAL A 756 20.10 16.71 18.22
CA VAL A 756 18.68 16.86 17.89
C VAL A 756 17.84 15.85 18.67
N PHE A 757 18.20 14.57 18.70
CA PHE A 757 17.40 13.60 19.45
C PHE A 757 17.47 13.82 20.97
N VAL A 758 18.63 14.24 21.50
CA VAL A 758 18.74 14.61 22.92
C VAL A 758 17.84 15.81 23.25
N SER A 759 17.82 16.84 22.39
CA SER A 759 16.96 18.01 22.61
C SER A 759 15.47 17.65 22.50
N MET A 760 15.11 16.75 21.59
CA MET A 760 13.74 16.25 21.48
C MET A 760 13.29 15.50 22.74
N ILE A 761 14.14 14.67 23.35
CA ILE A 761 13.82 14.01 24.63
C ILE A 761 13.58 15.06 25.73
N GLY A 762 14.46 16.06 25.84
CA GLY A 762 14.31 17.14 26.81
C GLY A 762 13.02 17.95 26.60
N ALA A 763 12.66 18.23 25.35
CA ALA A 763 11.44 18.94 25.02
C ALA A 763 10.18 18.10 25.33
N VAL A 764 10.18 16.79 25.08
CA VAL A 764 9.08 15.90 25.52
C VAL A 764 8.94 15.89 27.04
N ALA A 765 10.05 15.83 27.79
CA ALA A 765 10.01 15.94 29.25
C ALA A 765 9.40 17.28 29.71
N GLY A 766 9.74 18.37 29.03
CA GLY A 766 9.11 19.68 29.25
C GLY A 766 7.61 19.68 28.96
N VAL A 767 7.17 19.07 27.85
CA VAL A 767 5.73 18.91 27.53
C VAL A 767 5.01 18.15 28.64
N LEU A 768 5.56 17.02 29.10
CA LEU A 768 4.99 16.22 30.18
C LEU A 768 4.87 17.03 31.49
N TYR A 769 5.90 17.83 31.81
CA TYR A 769 5.85 18.72 32.97
C TYR A 769 4.71 19.74 32.87
N PHE A 770 4.58 20.47 31.75
CA PHE A 770 3.53 21.48 31.60
C PHE A 770 2.11 20.89 31.50
N LEU A 771 1.97 19.64 31.05
CA LEU A 771 0.71 18.91 31.15
C LEU A 771 0.35 18.55 32.60
N SER A 772 1.33 18.18 33.42
CA SER A 772 1.09 17.85 34.84
C SER A 772 0.61 19.05 35.67
N ILE A 773 0.94 20.27 35.23
CA ILE A 773 0.50 21.53 35.86
C ILE A 773 -0.51 22.30 35.00
N LYS A 774 -1.25 21.62 34.11
CA LYS A 774 -2.12 22.26 33.09
C LYS A 774 -3.14 23.26 33.62
N GLU A 775 -3.57 23.11 34.88
CA GLU A 775 -4.53 24.01 35.54
C GLU A 775 -3.88 25.32 36.05
N GLN A 776 -2.55 25.41 36.07
CA GLN A 776 -1.84 26.60 36.55
C GLN A 776 -1.76 27.69 35.48
N PRO A 777 -1.81 28.98 35.86
CA PRO A 777 -1.61 30.09 34.93
C PRO A 777 -0.29 29.98 34.18
N GLY A 778 -0.32 30.06 32.85
CA GLY A 778 0.86 30.00 31.99
C GLY A 778 1.31 28.59 31.56
N ALA A 779 0.66 27.52 32.04
CA ALA A 779 1.00 26.15 31.64
C ALA A 779 0.89 25.92 30.12
N PHE A 780 -0.13 26.50 29.48
CA PHE A 780 -0.29 26.47 28.02
C PHE A 780 0.95 27.03 27.29
N TRP A 781 1.48 28.17 27.73
CA TRP A 781 2.63 28.81 27.07
C TRP A 781 3.91 27.99 27.23
N GLY A 782 4.10 27.36 28.39
CA GLY A 782 5.19 26.40 28.59
C GLY A 782 5.07 25.17 27.70
N PHE A 783 3.87 24.57 27.64
CA PHE A 783 3.55 23.46 26.73
C PHE A 783 3.82 23.84 25.27
N PHE A 784 3.33 25.00 24.84
CA PHE A 784 3.48 25.51 23.49
C PHE A 784 4.96 25.77 23.15
N ALA A 785 5.72 26.39 24.05
CA ALA A 785 7.14 26.64 23.87
C ALA A 785 7.93 25.33 23.70
N MET A 786 7.63 24.29 24.48
CA MET A 786 8.28 22.98 24.33
C MET A 786 7.92 22.31 23.00
N PHE A 787 6.69 22.46 22.51
CA PHE A 787 6.34 22.05 21.15
C PHE A 787 7.08 22.84 20.07
N MET A 788 7.31 24.15 20.25
CA MET A 788 8.13 24.92 19.31
C MET A 788 9.58 24.40 19.28
N VAL A 789 10.13 24.00 20.42
CA VAL A 789 11.44 23.32 20.48
C VAL A 789 11.40 21.99 19.74
N LEU A 790 10.34 21.18 19.89
CA LEU A 790 10.18 19.93 19.13
C LEU A 790 10.11 20.18 17.62
N PHE A 791 9.32 21.15 17.17
CA PHE A 791 9.23 21.50 15.75
C PHE A 791 10.55 22.03 15.21
N PHE A 792 11.25 22.89 15.95
CA PHE A 792 12.58 23.36 15.58
C PHE A 792 13.59 22.21 15.48
N ALA A 793 13.66 21.36 16.51
CA ALA A 793 14.58 20.23 16.57
C ALA A 793 14.32 19.23 15.44
N THR A 794 13.04 18.91 15.16
CA THR A 794 12.69 18.03 14.04
C THR A 794 13.05 18.64 12.68
N GLY A 795 12.94 19.96 12.50
CA GLY A 795 13.41 20.66 11.30
C GLY A 795 14.92 20.61 11.12
N VAL A 796 15.70 20.84 12.18
CA VAL A 796 17.18 20.66 12.17
C VAL A 796 17.55 19.19 11.91
N GLY A 797 16.83 18.27 12.54
CA GLY A 797 16.96 16.83 12.35
C GLY A 797 16.72 16.40 10.92
N ASN A 798 15.72 16.98 10.28
CA ASN A 798 15.38 16.74 8.89
C ASN A 798 16.51 17.12 7.92
N ALA A 799 17.17 18.26 8.16
CA ALA A 799 18.30 18.69 7.35
C ALA A 799 19.54 17.80 7.60
N SER A 800 19.87 17.56 8.86
CA SER A 800 21.07 16.79 9.26
C SER A 800 21.03 15.33 8.81
N THR A 801 19.91 14.64 9.01
CA THR A 801 19.74 13.25 8.55
C THR A 801 19.80 13.11 7.03
N PHE A 802 19.30 14.09 6.27
CA PHE A 802 19.42 14.11 4.80
C PHE A 802 20.87 14.29 4.36
N GLN A 803 21.64 15.12 5.05
CA GLN A 803 23.05 15.38 4.77
C GLN A 803 23.92 14.14 5.08
N MET A 804 23.56 13.35 6.09
CA MET A 804 24.26 12.10 6.42
C MET A 804 24.25 11.08 5.28
N ILE A 805 23.14 10.93 4.54
CA ILE A 805 22.96 9.81 3.58
C ILE A 805 24.07 9.79 2.50
N PRO A 806 24.33 10.89 1.77
CA PRO A 806 25.44 10.93 0.81
C PRO A 806 26.81 10.63 1.41
N ALA A 807 27.10 11.15 2.61
CA ALA A 807 28.38 10.93 3.29
C ALA A 807 28.58 9.45 3.66
N ILE A 808 27.53 8.80 4.19
CA ILE A 808 27.54 7.37 4.53
C ILE A 808 27.78 6.54 3.27
N MET A 809 27.07 6.85 2.17
CA MET A 809 27.16 6.08 0.92
C MET A 809 28.51 6.24 0.23
N ARG A 810 29.11 7.44 0.24
CA ARG A 810 30.47 7.64 -0.30
C ARG A 810 31.48 6.74 0.41
N ARG A 811 31.50 6.73 1.74
CA ARG A 811 32.38 5.84 2.53
C ARG A 811 32.06 4.36 2.31
N GLU A 812 30.79 4.02 2.13
CA GLU A 812 30.37 2.63 1.92
C GLU A 812 30.79 2.12 0.52
N MET A 813 30.82 2.98 -0.50
CA MET A 813 31.28 2.61 -1.84
C MET A 813 32.78 2.28 -1.88
N ASP A 814 33.60 2.90 -1.04
CA ASP A 814 35.02 2.54 -0.90
C ASP A 814 35.21 1.09 -0.47
N ARG A 815 34.31 0.59 0.38
CA ARG A 815 34.33 -0.81 0.84
C ARG A 815 33.71 -1.76 -0.19
N LEU A 816 32.64 -1.35 -0.86
CA LEU A 816 31.86 -2.21 -1.75
C LEU A 816 32.44 -2.34 -3.15
N MET A 817 33.17 -1.33 -3.62
CA MET A 817 33.77 -1.26 -4.95
C MET A 817 35.25 -0.89 -4.87
N PRO A 818 36.10 -1.70 -4.18
CA PRO A 818 37.49 -1.33 -3.91
C PRO A 818 38.35 -1.22 -5.18
N THR A 819 37.97 -1.92 -6.24
CA THR A 819 38.68 -1.94 -7.53
C THR A 819 38.15 -0.92 -8.55
N ALA A 820 37.07 -0.19 -8.22
CA ALA A 820 36.50 0.80 -9.12
C ALA A 820 37.20 2.15 -9.00
N ASP A 821 37.27 2.87 -10.12
CA ASP A 821 37.78 4.24 -10.17
C ASP A 821 36.92 5.19 -9.32
N ALA A 822 37.50 6.33 -8.94
CA ALA A 822 36.88 7.29 -8.03
C ALA A 822 35.59 7.91 -8.62
N GLU A 823 35.52 8.07 -9.94
CA GLU A 823 34.34 8.62 -10.61
C GLU A 823 33.18 7.63 -10.58
N SER A 824 33.43 6.35 -10.90
CA SER A 824 32.44 5.28 -10.80
C SER A 824 31.90 5.11 -9.37
N ARG A 825 32.78 5.15 -8.36
CA ARG A 825 32.36 5.10 -6.94
C ARG A 825 31.47 6.27 -6.57
N THR A 826 31.83 7.48 -6.99
CA THR A 826 31.05 8.70 -6.71
C THR A 826 29.68 8.63 -7.37
N ARG A 827 29.63 8.21 -8.64
CA ARG A 827 28.37 8.06 -9.39
C ARG A 827 27.44 7.03 -8.75
N GLN A 828 27.97 5.89 -8.32
CA GLN A 828 27.18 4.86 -7.65
C GLN A 828 26.70 5.33 -6.27
N ALA A 829 27.55 6.02 -5.50
CA ALA A 829 27.18 6.60 -4.21
C ALA A 829 26.03 7.60 -4.34
N GLU A 830 26.10 8.52 -5.32
CA GLU A 830 25.04 9.50 -5.60
C GLU A 830 23.71 8.82 -5.95
N LYS A 831 23.77 7.79 -6.80
CA LYS A 831 22.60 7.03 -7.24
C LYS A 831 21.92 6.29 -6.09
N GLU A 832 22.68 5.55 -5.28
CA GLU A 832 22.12 4.87 -4.11
C GLU A 832 21.62 5.84 -3.05
N SER A 833 22.30 6.99 -2.87
CA SER A 833 21.86 8.03 -1.93
C SER A 833 20.49 8.59 -2.30
N ALA A 834 20.26 8.90 -3.57
CA ALA A 834 18.97 9.40 -4.05
C ALA A 834 17.84 8.38 -3.80
N ALA A 835 18.11 7.09 -4.06
CA ALA A 835 17.15 6.02 -3.83
C ALA A 835 16.87 5.80 -2.32
N ILE A 836 17.90 5.82 -1.46
CA ILE A 836 17.76 5.74 0.00
C ILE A 836 16.97 6.92 0.54
N ILE A 837 17.23 8.15 0.08
CA ILE A 837 16.48 9.35 0.49
C ILE A 837 14.99 9.19 0.19
N GLY A 838 14.65 8.75 -1.03
CA GLY A 838 13.26 8.51 -1.43
C GLY A 838 12.57 7.47 -0.55
N PHE A 839 13.21 6.31 -0.36
CA PHE A 839 12.65 5.22 0.44
C PHE A 839 12.54 5.58 1.94
N THR A 840 13.59 6.16 2.50
CA THR A 840 13.64 6.63 3.90
C THR A 840 12.54 7.66 4.17
N SER A 841 12.28 8.55 3.21
CA SER A 841 11.20 9.54 3.31
C SER A 841 9.80 8.94 3.21
N ALA A 842 9.63 7.80 2.54
CA ALA A 842 8.36 7.08 2.52
C ALA A 842 8.10 6.40 3.87
N ILE A 843 9.11 5.73 4.44
CA ILE A 843 8.98 5.08 5.75
C ILE A 843 8.74 6.11 6.87
N ALA A 844 9.49 7.21 6.89
CA ALA A 844 9.33 8.23 7.90
C ALA A 844 7.95 8.91 7.87
N ALA A 845 7.28 8.95 6.71
CA ALA A 845 5.94 9.52 6.59
C ALA A 845 4.89 8.77 7.41
N TYR A 846 5.12 7.51 7.79
CA TYR A 846 4.22 6.79 8.70
C TYR A 846 4.14 7.46 10.09
N GLY A 847 5.10 8.33 10.47
CA GLY A 847 4.98 9.17 11.66
C GLY A 847 3.72 10.05 11.67
N ALA A 848 3.23 10.47 10.49
CA ALA A 848 1.96 11.20 10.34
C ALA A 848 0.75 10.38 10.79
N PHE A 849 0.85 9.05 10.76
CA PHE A 849 -0.18 8.16 11.27
C PHE A 849 0.06 7.83 12.76
N PHE A 850 1.27 7.36 13.08
CA PHE A 850 1.55 6.80 14.40
C PHE A 850 1.41 7.82 15.53
N ILE A 851 1.86 9.07 15.36
CA ILE A 851 1.82 10.06 16.43
C ILE A 851 0.38 10.47 16.81
N PRO A 852 -0.45 10.99 15.90
CA PRO A 852 -1.83 11.34 16.23
C PRO A 852 -2.62 10.12 16.71
N LYS A 853 -2.44 8.95 16.09
CA LYS A 853 -3.14 7.74 16.55
C LYS A 853 -2.69 7.29 17.94
N SER A 854 -1.41 7.47 18.29
CA SER A 854 -0.92 7.21 19.65
C SER A 854 -1.53 8.16 20.67
N TYR A 855 -1.70 9.45 20.34
CA TYR A 855 -2.44 10.38 21.21
C TYR A 855 -3.88 9.93 21.43
N GLY A 856 -4.62 9.63 20.35
CA GLY A 856 -6.00 9.15 20.46
C GLY A 856 -6.13 7.89 21.32
N THR A 857 -5.25 6.92 21.09
CA THR A 857 -5.23 5.66 21.86
C THR A 857 -4.87 5.89 23.33
N SER A 858 -3.86 6.72 23.60
CA SER A 858 -3.45 7.08 24.96
C SER A 858 -4.60 7.76 25.72
N ILE A 859 -5.24 8.75 25.11
CA ILE A 859 -6.35 9.49 25.73
C ILE A 859 -7.54 8.56 25.97
N ALA A 860 -7.89 7.71 25.00
CA ALA A 860 -8.99 6.75 25.15
C ALA A 860 -8.73 5.71 26.27
N MET A 861 -7.48 5.27 26.44
CA MET A 861 -7.13 4.23 27.43
C MET A 861 -6.81 4.77 28.82
N THR A 862 -6.26 5.99 28.91
CA THR A 862 -5.67 6.52 30.16
C THR A 862 -6.22 7.88 30.58
N GLY A 863 -7.03 8.53 29.75
CA GLY A 863 -7.57 9.88 30.00
C GLY A 863 -6.63 11.03 29.60
N GLY A 864 -5.40 10.75 29.18
CA GLY A 864 -4.43 11.77 28.78
C GLY A 864 -3.40 11.29 27.74
N PRO A 865 -2.59 12.22 27.17
CA PRO A 865 -1.62 11.93 26.13
C PRO A 865 -0.26 11.43 26.64
N GLU A 866 -0.07 11.29 27.96
CA GLU A 866 1.22 11.07 28.61
C GLU A 866 1.87 9.75 28.18
N ALA A 867 1.09 8.67 28.05
CA ALA A 867 1.63 7.38 27.64
C ALA A 867 2.20 7.42 26.21
N ALA A 868 1.55 8.15 25.30
CA ALA A 868 2.06 8.38 23.95
C ALA A 868 3.38 9.19 23.98
N LEU A 869 3.43 10.26 24.78
CA LEU A 869 4.63 11.10 24.91
C LEU A 869 5.83 10.32 25.48
N TRP A 870 5.61 9.50 26.51
CA TRP A 870 6.64 8.57 27.00
C TRP A 870 7.12 7.60 25.92
N GLY A 871 6.19 7.06 25.13
CA GLY A 871 6.52 6.23 23.97
C GLY A 871 7.42 6.95 22.96
N PHE A 872 7.15 8.23 22.68
CA PHE A 872 7.99 9.04 21.79
C PHE A 872 9.37 9.32 22.39
N ALA A 873 9.47 9.63 23.68
CA ALA A 873 10.75 9.82 24.37
C ALA A 873 11.61 8.55 24.33
N ILE A 874 11.01 7.38 24.56
CA ILE A 874 11.70 6.08 24.45
C ILE A 874 12.18 5.87 23.01
N PHE A 875 11.33 6.14 22.03
CA PHE A 875 11.72 6.04 20.62
C PHE A 875 12.91 6.96 20.30
N TYR A 876 12.89 8.21 20.75
CA TYR A 876 14.03 9.13 20.56
C TYR A 876 15.29 8.66 21.27
N ALA A 877 15.19 8.02 22.44
CA ALA A 877 16.35 7.40 23.10
C ALA A 877 16.96 6.28 22.24
N THR A 878 16.14 5.49 21.53
CA THR A 878 16.65 4.51 20.55
C THR A 878 17.36 5.20 19.37
N CYS A 879 16.86 6.35 18.92
CA CYS A 879 17.51 7.14 17.87
C CYS A 879 18.87 7.69 18.35
N VAL A 880 18.96 8.24 19.57
CA VAL A 880 20.23 8.65 20.20
C VAL A 880 21.22 7.49 20.22
N ALA A 881 20.79 6.33 20.73
CA ALA A 881 21.63 5.15 20.86
C ALA A 881 22.14 4.66 19.49
N LEU A 882 21.27 4.62 18.47
CA LEU A 882 21.64 4.23 17.11
C LEU A 882 22.59 5.24 16.46
N THR A 883 22.30 6.53 16.52
CA THR A 883 23.16 7.58 15.96
C THR A 883 24.55 7.52 16.60
N TRP A 884 24.61 7.35 17.91
CA TRP A 884 25.87 7.22 18.64
C TRP A 884 26.63 5.95 18.27
N ALA A 885 25.99 4.78 18.40
CA ALA A 885 26.64 3.49 18.21
C ALA A 885 27.12 3.26 16.77
N THR A 886 26.43 3.81 15.78
CA THR A 886 26.72 3.53 14.37
C THR A 886 27.52 4.63 13.68
N TYR A 887 27.30 5.90 14.03
CA TYR A 887 27.87 7.01 13.28
C TYR A 887 28.89 7.84 14.06
N THR A 888 28.59 8.23 15.31
CA THR A 888 29.35 9.30 15.99
C THR A 888 30.28 8.86 17.12
N ARG A 889 30.23 7.61 17.61
CA ARG A 889 31.21 7.09 18.59
C ARG A 889 32.62 6.94 17.98
N PRO A 890 33.69 6.89 18.78
CA PRO A 890 35.01 6.51 18.28
C PRO A 890 34.97 5.19 17.49
N GLY A 891 35.48 5.19 16.26
CA GLY A 891 35.37 4.07 15.31
C GLY A 891 34.02 3.96 14.57
N GLY A 892 33.11 4.91 14.76
CA GLY A 892 31.83 5.02 14.05
C GLY A 892 32.00 5.44 12.58
N HIS A 893 30.99 5.16 11.76
CA HIS A 893 31.06 5.32 10.30
C HIS A 893 31.21 6.77 9.83
N LEU A 894 30.90 7.76 10.67
CA LEU A 894 31.12 9.18 10.34
C LEU A 894 32.13 9.88 11.26
N HIS A 895 32.57 9.24 12.35
CA HIS A 895 33.39 9.85 13.39
C HIS A 895 34.65 10.55 12.85
N ASP A 896 35.43 9.86 12.02
CA ASP A 896 36.70 10.39 11.53
C ASP A 896 36.50 11.44 10.42
N ILE A 897 35.40 11.33 9.66
CA ILE A 897 35.06 12.29 8.60
C ILE A 897 34.66 13.62 9.24
N GLU A 898 33.86 13.59 10.31
CA GLU A 898 33.31 14.79 10.96
C GLU A 898 34.30 15.48 11.92
N ARG A 899 35.42 14.83 12.25
CA ARG A 899 36.39 15.33 13.24
C ARG A 899 37.80 15.57 12.68
N ARG A 900 38.06 15.28 11.41
CA ARG A 900 39.33 15.65 10.77
C ARG A 900 39.38 17.16 10.56
N PRO A 901 40.44 17.87 11.00
CA PRO A 901 40.64 19.26 10.62
C PRO A 901 40.80 19.35 9.11
N ALA A 902 40.19 20.36 8.49
CA ALA A 902 40.30 20.63 7.06
C ALA A 902 41.74 21.03 6.70
N ILE A 903 42.62 20.05 6.57
CA ILE A 903 43.97 20.22 6.00
C ILE A 903 43.90 19.61 4.60
N GLY A 904 43.87 20.45 3.56
CA GLY A 904 44.06 19.99 2.18
C GLY A 904 43.18 20.56 1.07
N ALA A 905 42.48 21.68 1.25
CA ALA A 905 41.74 22.31 0.14
C ALA A 905 42.60 23.28 -0.72
N ALA A 906 43.92 23.36 -0.48
CA ALA A 906 44.82 24.31 -1.15
C ALA A 906 45.86 23.66 -2.09
N ALA A 907 45.74 22.36 -2.40
CA ALA A 907 46.71 21.67 -3.26
C ALA A 907 46.01 20.69 -4.23
N ALA A 908 45.15 21.22 -5.09
CA ALA A 908 44.75 20.63 -6.38
C ALA A 908 43.89 21.68 -7.11
N GLY A 909 44.55 22.70 -7.65
CA GLY A 909 43.97 23.59 -8.65
C GLY A 909 44.06 22.96 -10.04
#